data_AF-A0A1S9DX24-F1
#
_entry.id   AF-A0A1S9DX24-F1
#
_cell.length_a   1.000
_cell.length_b   1.000
_cell.length_c   1.000
_cell.angle_alpha   90.00
_cell.angle_beta   90.00
_cell.angle_gamma   90.00
#
_symmetry.space_group_name_H-M   'P 1'
#
loop_
_entity.id
_entity.type
_entity.pdbx_description
1 polymer ?
#
loop_
_entity_poly.entity_id
_entity_poly.type
_entity_poly.pdbx_seq_one_letter_code
_entity_poly.pdbx_strand_id
1 'polypeptide(L)'
;MADTSSSTTIQQSSAKEAALQKVSSGTPRSRDGIADWKWKGSLAAVMLTTVINGYDVSNVANIQPRLYEAFGDIALLPWIGLSFSLAVFAFLSFSRKIIYCFDMQWIYIVSVVVFMAGAAVAGAAHNLATVIVGRTIMGVGGSVIYQSNLTFVAVFATPAETPLLFGLLGALWAVGLVIGFPIGSALASNPNTTWRWAFYMNLPWAGLVLVIAFICMPSKYLGPDIPVWSRIARMDPIGITMNIAVPALFSIALEFSGPVWDWGSGASIAVWVVFGVLLIGWIVQQYWCMGTTPDQRAIPLHLFRRLDLVPLWIASGCAGASYAGTLYYTPLFFAFARGHSALQQTVRLLPFVILFIAVVLLVGALLPLFGRYNLIYIIAGLATVAGAGAMAATLSPDVPESQVMGLEALIGVGLGCSYQHGVGISNVINKDPRDKVDSVVMFNLAQMGGITVILSIAGSIFQNVGFHLLKEVIGGNGYSEDDLRQALAGVSSTVWGSDDPDVLARGVQAASEALAREYYLIVAGLGYESVIKFVRASAKRIIIGVRSIEKGEEAKRAILAQIPQSNVTIDVYHLDMLDYTTIEAFASRVNQEVERLDYVVLNAGISPHAYKKSAYGFESGIQVNLVSTTLLSLLLLPKLLASKTDTFTPVLELVGSGTHQRMPQLLPETDNTEKDISEVYNSETSFRTFGFIQQYSLTKLFLMYVQWQLVKLVDDKVSGSPRVYVIVVGPGPTQSGLGRDFQEQSSLGVRVAVHTMNLLTKTAEQGARTYLSGLMLGEKGHGQFWQWDSVNRPAKWCSDPNAIMRSERVWASVLAALEKDLPGTERLVQRIRDGVLAH
;
A
#
# COMPACT_ATOMS: atom_id res chain seq x y z
N MET A 1 -29.79 -12.31 63.39
CA MET A 1 -28.64 -12.23 62.45
C MET A 1 -29.00 -11.33 61.26
N ALA A 2 -29.26 -10.03 61.48
CA ALA A 2 -29.65 -9.13 60.38
C ALA A 2 -29.12 -7.68 60.51
N ASP A 3 -28.19 -7.40 61.43
CA ASP A 3 -27.70 -6.02 61.69
C ASP A 3 -26.19 -5.81 61.51
N THR A 4 -25.45 -6.84 61.09
CA THR A 4 -23.99 -6.74 60.92
C THR A 4 -23.51 -6.49 59.50
N SER A 5 -24.40 -6.55 58.48
CA SER A 5 -24.03 -6.34 57.07
C SER A 5 -24.18 -4.89 56.59
N SER A 6 -25.05 -4.09 57.21
CA SER A 6 -25.26 -2.69 56.84
C SER A 6 -24.11 -1.79 57.33
N SER A 7 -23.58 -2.04 58.53
CA SER A 7 -22.47 -1.27 59.11
C SER A 7 -21.13 -1.50 58.40
N THR A 8 -20.87 -2.72 57.92
CA THR A 8 -19.66 -3.05 57.12
C THR A 8 -19.70 -2.39 55.75
N THR A 9 -20.88 -2.30 55.13
CA THR A 9 -21.06 -1.68 53.81
C THR A 9 -20.86 -0.16 53.86
N ILE A 10 -21.33 0.50 54.93
CA ILE A 10 -21.15 1.95 55.15
C ILE A 10 -19.69 2.28 55.48
N GLN A 11 -19.01 1.46 56.31
CA GLN A 11 -17.58 1.64 56.58
C GLN A 11 -16.68 1.40 55.36
N GLN A 12 -17.02 0.42 54.50
CA GLN A 12 -16.30 0.20 53.25
C GLN A 12 -16.53 1.32 52.24
N SER A 13 -17.73 1.90 52.16
CA SER A 13 -18.01 3.08 51.32
C SER A 13 -17.22 4.30 51.77
N SER A 14 -17.24 4.60 53.07
CA SER A 14 -16.51 5.73 53.66
C SER A 14 -14.98 5.55 53.55
N ALA A 15 -14.45 4.34 53.73
CA ALA A 15 -13.04 4.05 53.51
C ALA A 15 -12.62 4.16 52.03
N LYS A 16 -13.53 3.83 51.10
CA LYS A 16 -13.30 3.96 49.65
C LYS A 16 -13.36 5.42 49.21
N GLU A 17 -14.26 6.23 49.77
CA GLU A 17 -14.31 7.69 49.57
C GLU A 17 -13.10 8.39 50.20
N ALA A 18 -12.68 7.99 51.40
CA ALA A 18 -11.46 8.51 52.04
C ALA A 18 -10.19 8.09 51.27
N ALA A 19 -10.16 6.90 50.67
CA ALA A 19 -9.08 6.46 49.78
C ALA A 19 -9.10 7.21 48.43
N LEU A 20 -10.27 7.51 47.87
CA LEU A 20 -10.43 8.34 46.67
C LEU A 20 -10.02 9.80 46.92
N GLN A 21 -10.29 10.34 48.11
CA GLN A 21 -9.80 11.66 48.54
C GLN A 21 -8.29 11.67 48.85
N LYS A 22 -7.72 10.57 49.36
CA LYS A 22 -6.27 10.43 49.54
C LYS A 22 -5.50 10.27 48.23
N VAL A 23 -6.10 9.67 47.20
CA VAL A 23 -5.53 9.58 45.85
C VAL A 23 -5.64 10.92 45.09
N SER A 24 -6.65 11.74 45.37
CA SER A 24 -6.80 13.06 44.73
C SER A 24 -5.93 14.18 45.34
N SER A 25 -5.33 13.95 46.51
CA SER A 25 -4.56 14.95 47.27
C SER A 25 -3.03 14.83 47.12
N GLY A 26 -2.52 13.85 46.36
CA GLY A 26 -1.08 13.55 46.28
C GLY A 26 -0.40 13.70 44.91
N THR A 27 -1.14 13.94 43.83
CA THR A 27 -0.54 14.25 42.51
C THR A 27 -0.51 15.77 42.29
N PRO A 28 0.65 16.39 42.00
CA PRO A 28 0.70 17.79 41.59
C PRO A 28 -0.30 18.00 40.44
N ARG A 29 -1.18 18.99 40.53
CA ARG A 29 -2.07 19.27 39.41
C ARG A 29 -1.20 19.85 38.29
N SER A 30 -1.27 19.27 37.09
CA SER A 30 -0.49 19.68 35.90
C SER A 30 -0.62 21.17 35.51
N ARG A 31 -1.54 21.90 36.14
CA ARG A 31 -1.90 23.31 35.91
C ARG A 31 -1.45 24.26 37.03
N ASP A 32 -0.70 23.78 38.02
CA ASP A 32 -0.26 24.62 39.15
C ASP A 32 0.48 25.87 38.64
N GLY A 33 -0.05 27.06 38.97
CA GLY A 33 0.47 28.36 38.54
C GLY A 33 -0.17 28.98 37.28
N ILE A 34 -1.08 28.30 36.59
CA ILE A 34 -1.78 28.85 35.41
C ILE A 34 -3.22 29.21 35.78
N ALA A 35 -3.60 30.48 35.59
CA ALA A 35 -4.98 30.92 35.76
C ALA A 35 -5.91 30.23 34.74
N ASP A 36 -7.12 29.84 35.17
CA ASP A 36 -8.07 29.07 34.33
C ASP A 36 -8.37 29.71 32.97
N TRP A 37 -8.45 31.04 32.91
CA TRP A 37 -8.69 31.77 31.66
C TRP A 37 -7.49 31.71 30.72
N LYS A 38 -6.25 31.71 31.25
CA LYS A 38 -5.02 31.54 30.45
C LYS A 38 -4.90 30.12 29.92
N TRP A 39 -5.27 29.12 30.71
CA TRP A 39 -5.36 27.74 30.24
C TRP A 39 -6.35 27.61 29.08
N LYS A 40 -7.58 28.11 29.24
CA LYS A 40 -8.61 28.09 28.18
C LYS A 40 -8.16 28.85 26.93
N GLY A 41 -7.51 30.01 27.10
CA GLY A 41 -6.94 30.78 26.00
C GLY A 41 -5.83 30.02 25.26
N SER A 42 -4.90 29.41 25.98
CA SER A 42 -3.83 28.59 25.39
C SER A 42 -4.41 27.40 24.62
N LEU A 43 -5.40 26.72 25.20
CA LEU A 43 -6.09 25.63 24.54
C LEU A 43 -6.80 26.13 23.27
N ALA A 44 -7.46 27.28 23.30
CA ALA A 44 -8.06 27.88 22.11
C ALA A 44 -7.01 28.18 21.02
N ALA A 45 -5.82 28.67 21.37
CA ALA A 45 -4.73 28.88 20.43
C ALA A 45 -4.24 27.57 19.80
N VAL A 46 -4.06 26.51 20.61
CA VAL A 46 -3.68 25.15 20.15
C VAL A 46 -4.74 24.55 19.22
N MET A 47 -6.01 24.72 19.56
CA MET A 47 -7.13 24.22 18.75
C MET A 47 -7.24 24.99 17.43
N LEU A 48 -7.11 26.31 17.46
CA LEU A 48 -7.19 27.16 16.26
C LEU A 48 -6.03 26.91 15.29
N THR A 49 -4.79 26.75 15.77
CA THR A 49 -3.66 26.38 14.88
C THR A 49 -3.84 25.02 14.22
N THR A 50 -4.49 24.09 14.91
CA THR A 50 -4.79 22.76 14.39
C THR A 50 -5.81 22.84 13.24
N VAL A 51 -6.84 23.69 13.37
CA VAL A 51 -7.78 24.00 12.27
C VAL A 51 -7.08 24.68 11.10
N ILE A 52 -6.24 25.68 11.37
CA ILE A 52 -5.46 26.40 10.33
C ILE A 52 -4.59 25.44 9.52
N ASN A 53 -3.92 24.49 10.20
CA ASN A 53 -3.08 23.50 9.54
C ASN A 53 -3.90 22.58 8.62
N GLY A 54 -5.05 22.07 9.09
CA GLY A 54 -5.95 21.27 8.27
C GLY A 54 -6.52 22.06 7.08
N TYR A 55 -6.91 23.31 7.31
CA TYR A 55 -7.38 24.23 6.26
C TYR A 55 -6.34 24.40 5.15
N ASP A 56 -5.08 24.68 5.49
CA ASP A 56 -4.04 24.93 4.49
C ASP A 56 -3.82 23.73 3.56
N VAL A 57 -3.77 22.52 4.13
CA VAL A 57 -3.50 21.29 3.36
C VAL A 57 -4.60 21.03 2.33
N SER A 58 -5.88 21.07 2.71
CA SER A 58 -6.98 20.79 1.78
C SER A 58 -7.23 21.92 0.79
N ASN A 59 -7.14 23.16 1.24
CA ASN A 59 -7.22 24.33 0.38
C ASN A 59 -6.22 24.23 -0.77
N VAL A 60 -4.94 23.97 -0.46
CA VAL A 60 -3.90 23.97 -1.48
C VAL A 60 -4.01 22.82 -2.46
N ALA A 61 -4.43 21.63 -2.00
CA ALA A 61 -4.75 20.52 -2.88
C ALA A 61 -5.78 20.93 -3.97
N ASN A 62 -6.75 21.78 -3.61
CA ASN A 62 -7.81 22.19 -4.54
C ASN A 62 -7.44 23.37 -5.45
N ILE A 63 -6.55 24.27 -5.05
CA ILE A 63 -6.14 25.42 -5.89
C ILE A 63 -4.99 25.07 -6.85
N GLN A 64 -4.45 23.85 -6.77
CA GLN A 64 -3.33 23.38 -7.60
C GLN A 64 -3.57 23.59 -9.11
N PRO A 65 -4.73 23.24 -9.70
CA PRO A 65 -5.01 23.53 -11.11
C PRO A 65 -4.98 25.05 -11.43
N ARG A 66 -5.48 25.89 -10.51
CA ARG A 66 -5.50 27.36 -10.70
C ARG A 66 -4.13 28.01 -10.56
N LEU A 67 -3.27 27.46 -9.71
CA LEU A 67 -1.87 27.88 -9.61
C LEU A 67 -1.13 27.58 -10.90
N TYR A 68 -1.41 26.42 -11.51
CA TYR A 68 -0.87 26.07 -12.81
C TYR A 68 -1.35 27.02 -13.92
N GLU A 69 -2.66 27.25 -14.03
CA GLU A 69 -3.25 28.20 -14.99
C GLU A 69 -2.61 29.60 -14.89
N ALA A 70 -2.22 30.04 -13.68
CA ALA A 70 -1.68 31.36 -13.44
C ALA A 70 -0.20 31.52 -13.82
N PHE A 71 0.61 30.46 -13.73
CA PHE A 71 2.06 30.57 -13.84
C PHE A 71 2.71 29.72 -14.93
N GLY A 72 2.07 28.62 -15.35
CA GLY A 72 2.62 27.72 -16.37
C GLY A 72 3.99 27.15 -15.99
N ASP A 73 4.00 26.07 -15.20
CA ASP A 73 5.20 25.25 -14.98
C ASP A 73 4.78 23.88 -14.43
N ILE A 74 4.80 22.87 -15.29
CA ILE A 74 4.34 21.53 -14.92
C ILE A 74 5.36 20.79 -14.05
N ALA A 75 6.66 21.00 -14.25
CA ALA A 75 7.70 20.29 -13.51
C ALA A 75 7.62 20.60 -12.01
N LEU A 76 7.09 21.77 -11.67
CA LEU A 76 6.87 22.22 -10.30
C LEU A 76 5.47 21.91 -9.74
N LEU A 77 4.57 21.32 -10.53
CA LEU A 77 3.19 21.05 -10.10
C LEU A 77 3.10 20.11 -8.88
N PRO A 78 3.79 18.95 -8.84
CA PRO A 78 3.70 18.04 -7.69
C PRO A 78 4.26 18.67 -6.40
N TRP A 79 5.21 19.60 -6.53
CA TRP A 79 5.82 20.31 -5.41
C TRP A 79 4.84 21.17 -4.61
N ILE A 80 3.71 21.58 -5.19
CA ILE A 80 2.65 22.32 -4.50
C ILE A 80 2.13 21.52 -3.29
N GLY A 81 1.81 20.25 -3.49
CA GLY A 81 1.38 19.35 -2.42
C GLY A 81 2.54 18.84 -1.57
N LEU A 82 3.66 18.50 -2.22
CA LEU A 82 4.79 17.85 -1.57
C LEU A 82 5.57 18.76 -0.62
N SER A 83 5.84 20.01 -1.00
CA SER A 83 6.78 20.90 -0.28
C SER A 83 6.45 21.15 1.19
N PHE A 84 5.18 21.33 1.52
CA PHE A 84 4.72 21.52 2.90
C PHE A 84 4.93 20.25 3.73
N SER A 85 4.42 19.12 3.23
CA SER A 85 4.50 17.82 3.92
C SER A 85 5.95 17.34 4.06
N LEU A 86 6.77 17.55 3.04
CA LEU A 86 8.21 17.28 3.04
C LEU A 86 8.92 18.09 4.13
N ALA A 87 8.65 19.40 4.21
CA ALA A 87 9.23 20.24 5.25
C ALA A 87 8.77 19.80 6.65
N VAL A 88 7.51 19.42 6.83
CA VAL A 88 7.02 18.87 8.10
C VAL A 88 7.76 17.57 8.46
N PHE A 89 7.89 16.64 7.51
CA PHE A 89 8.61 15.38 7.71
C PHE A 89 10.08 15.59 8.05
N ALA A 90 10.79 16.39 7.25
CA ALA A 90 12.20 16.70 7.41
C ALA A 90 12.53 17.37 8.75
N PHE A 91 11.68 18.29 9.22
CA PHE A 91 11.94 19.08 10.42
C PHE A 91 11.36 18.50 11.71
N LEU A 92 10.57 17.41 11.66
CA LEU A 92 9.95 16.80 12.85
C LEU A 92 10.95 16.48 13.96
N SER A 93 12.14 15.95 13.62
CA SER A 93 13.19 15.65 14.60
C SER A 93 13.80 16.89 15.24
N PHE A 94 13.94 17.97 14.46
CA PHE A 94 14.37 19.27 14.97
C PHE A 94 13.32 19.86 15.93
N SER A 95 12.06 19.83 15.53
CA SER A 95 10.91 20.32 16.28
C SER A 95 10.75 19.62 17.63
N ARG A 96 11.06 18.32 17.72
CA ARG A 96 11.13 17.62 19.01
C ARG A 96 12.20 18.19 19.94
N LYS A 97 13.40 18.50 19.41
CA LYS A 97 14.56 18.91 20.22
C LYS A 97 14.51 20.38 20.64
N ILE A 98 13.99 21.26 19.78
CA ILE A 98 13.93 22.70 20.09
C ILE A 98 13.06 23.00 21.32
N ILE A 99 12.04 22.18 21.58
CA ILE A 99 11.15 22.25 22.76
C ILE A 99 11.89 22.11 24.09
N TYR A 100 13.03 21.41 24.10
CA TYR A 100 13.88 21.27 25.29
C TYR A 100 14.97 22.34 25.39
N CYS A 101 15.11 23.22 24.39
CA CYS A 101 16.16 24.23 24.37
C CYS A 101 15.66 25.59 24.87
N PHE A 102 14.45 25.98 24.47
CA PHE A 102 13.86 27.29 24.73
C PHE A 102 12.54 27.19 25.48
N ASP A 103 12.03 28.34 25.92
CA ASP A 103 10.73 28.44 26.58
C ASP A 103 9.59 28.17 25.60
N MET A 104 8.59 27.41 26.05
CA MET A 104 7.46 26.98 25.24
C MET A 104 6.66 28.13 24.62
N GLN A 105 6.46 29.24 25.34
CA GLN A 105 5.72 30.40 24.85
C GLN A 105 6.41 30.99 23.61
N TRP A 106 7.72 31.19 23.69
CA TRP A 106 8.49 31.77 22.59
C TRP A 106 8.64 30.83 21.40
N ILE A 107 8.82 29.53 21.64
CA ILE A 107 8.82 28.52 20.56
C ILE A 107 7.50 28.59 19.79
N TYR A 108 6.38 28.65 20.50
CA TYR A 108 5.06 28.72 19.89
C TYR A 108 4.90 30.01 19.07
N ILE A 109 5.19 31.18 19.65
CA ILE A 109 5.09 32.49 18.98
C ILE A 109 5.96 32.52 17.73
N VAL A 110 7.24 32.16 17.82
CA VAL A 110 8.18 32.18 16.69
C VAL A 110 7.71 31.23 15.59
N SER A 111 7.23 30.03 15.94
CA SER A 111 6.73 29.08 14.94
C SER A 111 5.49 29.59 14.19
N VAL A 112 4.58 30.29 14.87
CA VAL A 112 3.43 30.96 14.24
C VAL A 112 3.88 32.09 13.33
N VAL A 113 4.87 32.90 13.73
CA VAL A 113 5.44 33.95 12.88
C VAL A 113 6.09 33.37 11.63
N VAL A 114 6.86 32.28 11.74
CA VAL A 114 7.46 31.58 10.58
C VAL A 114 6.37 31.06 9.65
N PHE A 115 5.31 30.46 10.19
CA PHE A 115 4.17 30.01 9.39
C PHE A 115 3.49 31.18 8.65
N MET A 116 3.25 32.31 9.32
CA MET A 116 2.70 33.51 8.70
C MET A 116 3.61 34.09 7.62
N ALA A 117 4.92 34.13 7.84
CA ALA A 117 5.88 34.59 6.84
C ALA A 117 5.81 33.74 5.58
N GLY A 118 5.75 32.41 5.72
CA GLY A 118 5.58 31.50 4.59
C GLY A 118 4.27 31.71 3.84
N ALA A 119 3.15 31.89 4.57
CA ALA A 119 1.84 32.17 3.97
C ALA A 119 1.83 33.51 3.21
N ALA A 120 2.49 34.55 3.74
CA ALA A 120 2.64 35.83 3.06
C ALA A 120 3.48 35.70 1.78
N VAL A 121 4.59 34.95 1.83
CA VAL A 121 5.43 34.69 0.65
C VAL A 121 4.66 33.92 -0.43
N ALA A 122 3.92 32.87 -0.06
CA ALA A 122 3.12 32.10 -0.99
C ALA A 122 1.98 32.92 -1.63
N GLY A 123 1.27 33.73 -0.84
CA GLY A 123 0.22 34.61 -1.34
C GLY A 123 0.72 35.76 -2.21
N ALA A 124 1.94 36.26 -1.96
CA ALA A 124 2.58 37.32 -2.74
C ALA A 124 3.36 36.80 -3.95
N ALA A 125 3.32 35.50 -4.23
CA ALA A 125 4.13 34.89 -5.27
C ALA A 125 3.77 35.38 -6.68
N HIS A 126 4.80 35.50 -7.52
CA HIS A 126 4.72 35.82 -8.94
C HIS A 126 5.15 34.67 -9.85
N ASN A 127 5.53 33.53 -9.28
CA ASN A 127 5.86 32.30 -9.99
C ASN A 127 5.68 31.10 -9.05
N LEU A 128 5.68 29.89 -9.62
CA LEU A 128 5.40 28.67 -8.86
C LEU A 128 6.51 28.31 -7.87
N ALA A 129 7.77 28.58 -8.19
CA ALA A 129 8.91 28.39 -7.29
C ALA A 129 8.77 29.19 -5.99
N THR A 130 8.33 30.45 -6.07
CA THR A 130 8.08 31.30 -4.89
C THR A 130 6.94 30.74 -4.02
N VAL A 131 5.89 30.17 -4.64
CA VAL A 131 4.82 29.48 -3.90
C VAL A 131 5.38 28.29 -3.13
N ILE A 132 6.22 27.46 -3.78
CA ILE A 132 6.87 26.30 -3.18
C ILE A 132 7.75 26.72 -1.99
N VAL A 133 8.58 27.76 -2.16
CA VAL A 133 9.40 28.30 -1.07
C VAL A 133 8.53 28.77 0.10
N GLY A 134 7.45 29.49 -0.18
CA GLY A 134 6.47 29.91 0.83
C GLY A 134 5.89 28.71 1.58
N ARG A 135 5.48 27.65 0.87
CA ARG A 135 4.96 26.41 1.46
C ARG A 135 6.00 25.63 2.27
N THR A 136 7.26 25.60 1.84
CA THR A 136 8.35 25.03 2.63
C THR A 136 8.52 25.78 3.94
N ILE A 137 8.53 27.12 3.94
CA ILE A 137 8.61 27.94 5.15
C ILE A 137 7.40 27.68 6.06
N MET A 138 6.20 27.59 5.49
CA MET A 138 4.99 27.21 6.24
C MET A 138 5.14 25.82 6.88
N GLY A 139 5.69 24.84 6.16
CA GLY A 139 5.91 23.49 6.68
C GLY A 139 6.93 23.44 7.82
N VAL A 140 8.00 24.24 7.75
CA VAL A 140 8.97 24.38 8.85
C VAL A 140 8.27 24.91 10.12
N GLY A 141 7.54 26.03 10.01
CA GLY A 141 6.77 26.59 11.13
C GLY A 141 5.69 25.62 11.63
N GLY A 142 4.96 25.00 10.70
CA GLY A 142 3.90 24.03 10.94
C GLY A 142 4.38 22.79 11.70
N SER A 143 5.60 22.31 11.42
CA SER A 143 6.19 21.17 12.14
C SER A 143 6.41 21.47 13.63
N VAL A 144 6.86 22.69 13.95
CA VAL A 144 7.09 23.14 15.32
C VAL A 144 5.77 23.42 16.03
N ILE A 145 4.81 24.05 15.35
CA ILE A 145 3.44 24.26 15.87
C ILE A 145 2.81 22.93 16.23
N TYR A 146 2.81 21.97 15.30
CA TYR A 146 2.20 20.67 15.49
C TYR A 146 2.83 19.91 16.65
N GLN A 147 4.17 19.87 16.71
CA GLN A 147 4.87 19.25 17.83
C GLN A 147 4.59 19.97 19.17
N SER A 148 4.49 21.31 19.15
CA SER A 148 4.17 22.11 20.35
C SER A 148 2.75 21.88 20.84
N ASN A 149 1.78 21.69 19.94
CA ASN A 149 0.39 21.35 20.27
C ASN A 149 0.32 20.04 21.04
N LEU A 150 1.04 19.02 20.57
CA LEU A 150 1.08 17.71 21.23
C LEU A 150 1.78 17.79 22.59
N THR A 151 2.91 18.50 22.68
CA THR A 151 3.61 18.71 23.95
C THR A 151 2.78 19.52 24.94
N PHE A 152 2.01 20.52 24.49
CA PHE A 152 1.16 21.33 25.36
C PHE A 152 0.13 20.47 26.08
N VAL A 153 -0.59 19.64 25.30
CA VAL A 153 -1.55 18.69 25.86
C VAL A 153 -0.84 17.71 26.80
N ALA A 154 0.29 17.14 26.40
CA ALA A 154 1.02 16.16 27.22
C ALA A 154 1.52 16.71 28.57
N VAL A 155 1.89 18.00 28.63
CA VAL A 155 2.46 18.62 29.84
C VAL A 155 1.40 19.18 30.77
N PHE A 156 0.34 19.78 30.24
CA PHE A 156 -0.60 20.57 31.03
C PHE A 156 -1.97 19.90 31.19
N ALA A 157 -2.33 18.92 30.35
CA ALA A 157 -3.56 18.16 30.55
C ALA A 157 -3.39 17.15 31.68
N THR A 158 -4.48 16.85 32.38
CA THR A 158 -4.47 15.71 33.31
C THR A 158 -4.44 14.39 32.52
N PRO A 159 -3.97 13.28 33.11
CA PRO A 159 -4.01 11.97 32.46
C PRO A 159 -5.42 11.55 31.99
N ALA A 160 -6.46 12.02 32.69
CA ALA A 160 -7.85 11.76 32.34
C ALA A 160 -8.33 12.57 31.11
N GLU A 161 -7.85 13.81 30.94
CA GLU A 161 -8.24 14.69 29.83
C GLU A 161 -7.39 14.44 28.56
N THR A 162 -6.19 13.91 28.71
CA THR A 162 -5.20 13.75 27.62
C THR A 162 -5.76 13.02 26.39
N PRO A 163 -6.45 11.87 26.51
CA PRO A 163 -7.02 11.19 25.35
C PRO A 163 -8.10 12.01 24.64
N LEU A 164 -8.95 12.70 25.41
CA LEU A 164 -10.00 13.57 24.88
C LEU A 164 -9.40 14.74 24.09
N LEU A 165 -8.38 15.39 24.65
CA LEU A 165 -7.73 16.53 24.00
C LEU A 165 -6.97 16.11 22.74
N PHE A 166 -6.26 14.98 22.73
CA PHE A 166 -5.66 14.45 21.49
C PHE A 166 -6.73 14.11 20.45
N GLY A 167 -7.85 13.52 20.87
CA GLY A 167 -9.00 13.28 19.99
C GLY A 167 -9.57 14.57 19.40
N LEU A 168 -9.67 15.63 20.21
CA LEU A 168 -10.15 16.93 19.77
C LEU A 168 -9.19 17.64 18.80
N LEU A 169 -7.88 17.53 19.00
CA LEU A 169 -6.89 18.01 18.02
C LEU A 169 -7.11 17.32 16.67
N GLY A 170 -7.25 15.99 16.68
CA GLY A 170 -7.53 15.25 15.47
C GLY A 170 -8.83 15.66 14.78
N ALA A 171 -9.89 15.81 15.57
CA ALA A 171 -11.20 16.28 15.13
C ALA A 171 -11.15 17.66 14.46
N LEU A 172 -10.46 18.62 15.08
CA LEU A 172 -10.38 19.98 14.58
C LEU A 172 -9.47 20.14 13.38
N TRP A 173 -8.40 19.34 13.30
CA TRP A 173 -7.59 19.25 12.08
C TRP A 173 -8.44 18.76 10.91
N ALA A 174 -9.23 17.73 11.15
CA ALA A 174 -10.23 17.21 10.23
C ALA A 174 -11.26 18.27 9.82
N VAL A 175 -11.83 19.03 10.77
CA VAL A 175 -12.72 20.17 10.45
C VAL A 175 -12.03 21.19 9.56
N GLY A 176 -10.75 21.49 9.81
CA GLY A 176 -9.93 22.30 8.93
C GLY A 176 -9.91 21.76 7.50
N LEU A 177 -9.69 20.45 7.32
CA LEU A 177 -9.72 19.81 6.01
C LEU A 177 -11.06 20.02 5.28
N VAL A 178 -12.20 19.85 5.97
CA VAL A 178 -13.55 20.05 5.39
C VAL A 178 -13.72 21.47 4.88
N ILE A 179 -13.30 22.45 5.68
CA ILE A 179 -13.52 23.87 5.40
C ILE A 179 -12.57 24.38 4.31
N GLY A 180 -11.35 23.86 4.25
CA GLY A 180 -10.35 24.31 3.29
C GLY A 180 -10.74 24.08 1.82
N PHE A 181 -11.44 22.98 1.50
CA PHE A 181 -11.91 22.71 0.14
C PHE A 181 -12.87 23.80 -0.38
N PRO A 182 -14.07 24.04 0.22
CA PRO A 182 -14.99 25.03 -0.30
C PRO A 182 -14.44 26.45 -0.29
N ILE A 183 -13.72 26.84 0.76
CA ILE A 183 -13.16 28.20 0.86
C ILE A 183 -12.06 28.39 -0.19
N GLY A 184 -11.14 27.44 -0.32
CA GLY A 184 -10.09 27.48 -1.32
C GLY A 184 -10.64 27.57 -2.74
N SER A 185 -11.62 26.72 -3.07
CA SER A 185 -12.30 26.76 -4.38
C SER A 185 -13.00 28.09 -4.64
N ALA A 186 -13.74 28.61 -3.65
CA ALA A 186 -14.51 29.84 -3.78
C ALA A 186 -13.61 31.06 -3.98
N LEU A 187 -12.52 31.15 -3.21
CA LEU A 187 -11.54 32.23 -3.35
C LEU A 187 -10.82 32.17 -4.70
N ALA A 188 -10.38 30.98 -5.10
CA ALA A 188 -9.67 30.78 -6.36
C ALA A 188 -10.54 31.02 -7.60
N SER A 189 -11.87 30.81 -7.49
CA SER A 189 -12.81 31.02 -8.59
C SER A 189 -13.22 32.49 -8.76
N ASN A 190 -13.04 33.33 -7.75
CA ASN A 190 -13.47 34.72 -7.77
C ASN A 190 -12.36 35.63 -8.36
N PRO A 191 -12.65 36.45 -9.39
CA PRO A 191 -11.67 37.31 -10.05
C PRO A 191 -10.96 38.31 -9.13
N ASN A 192 -11.64 38.77 -8.08
CA ASN A 192 -11.12 39.81 -7.17
C ASN A 192 -10.26 39.22 -6.05
N THR A 193 -10.57 37.99 -5.60
CA THR A 193 -9.82 37.33 -4.52
C THR A 193 -8.74 36.39 -5.06
N THR A 194 -8.92 35.78 -6.23
CA THR A 194 -7.96 34.84 -6.85
C THR A 194 -7.47 33.73 -5.90
N TRP A 195 -6.57 32.88 -6.36
CA TRP A 195 -5.94 31.85 -5.52
C TRP A 195 -5.04 32.44 -4.41
N ARG A 196 -4.62 33.71 -4.50
CA ARG A 196 -3.70 34.33 -3.52
C ARG A 196 -4.30 34.40 -2.12
N TRP A 197 -5.58 34.74 -2.07
CA TRP A 197 -6.30 34.85 -0.79
C TRP A 197 -6.45 33.51 -0.08
N ALA A 198 -6.33 32.39 -0.79
CA ALA A 198 -6.24 31.07 -0.20
C ALA A 198 -5.08 30.96 0.81
N PHE A 199 -3.95 31.63 0.54
CA PHE A 199 -2.83 31.72 1.48
C PHE A 199 -3.02 32.83 2.51
N TYR A 200 -3.50 34.01 2.08
CA TYR A 200 -3.68 35.14 2.98
C TYR A 200 -4.74 34.90 4.06
N MET A 201 -5.72 34.03 3.81
CA MET A 201 -6.70 33.62 4.82
C MET A 201 -6.07 33.03 6.08
N ASN A 202 -4.86 32.47 5.99
CA ASN A 202 -4.14 32.00 7.16
C ASN A 202 -3.68 33.16 8.08
N LEU A 203 -3.41 34.35 7.53
CA LEU A 203 -2.76 35.45 8.27
C LEU A 203 -3.64 36.05 9.38
N PRO A 204 -4.94 36.38 9.17
CA PRO A 204 -5.77 36.92 10.25
C PRO A 204 -5.92 35.95 11.42
N TRP A 205 -6.14 34.67 11.13
CA TRP A 205 -6.32 33.65 12.16
C TRP A 205 -5.02 33.32 12.87
N ALA A 206 -3.89 33.22 12.16
CA ALA A 206 -2.58 33.06 12.77
C ALA A 206 -2.17 34.30 13.59
N GLY A 207 -2.53 35.51 13.15
CA GLY A 207 -2.36 36.74 13.92
C GLY A 207 -3.17 36.76 15.21
N LEU A 208 -4.42 36.28 15.17
CA LEU A 208 -5.23 36.09 16.37
C LEU A 208 -4.59 35.06 17.32
N VAL A 209 -4.11 33.93 16.79
CA VAL A 209 -3.35 32.94 17.57
C VAL A 209 -2.13 33.58 18.21
N LEU A 210 -1.38 34.43 17.49
CA LEU A 210 -0.18 35.09 18.01
C LEU A 210 -0.51 35.96 19.24
N VAL A 211 -1.60 36.74 19.15
CA VAL A 211 -2.09 37.57 20.28
C VAL A 211 -2.49 36.70 21.46
N ILE A 212 -3.27 35.64 21.22
CA ILE A 212 -3.70 34.72 22.28
C ILE A 212 -2.50 34.02 22.91
N ALA A 213 -1.54 33.56 22.10
CA ALA A 213 -0.33 32.89 22.57
C ALA A 213 0.55 33.84 23.41
N PHE A 214 0.67 35.10 23.01
CA PHE A 214 1.42 36.09 23.78
C PHE A 214 0.81 36.36 25.16
N ILE A 215 -0.52 36.39 25.27
CA ILE A 215 -1.23 36.71 26.53
C ILE A 215 -1.40 35.48 27.43
N CYS A 216 -1.76 34.34 26.84
CA CYS A 216 -2.28 33.18 27.56
C CYS A 216 -1.26 32.04 27.67
N MET A 217 -0.38 31.86 26.68
CA MET A 217 0.51 30.70 26.65
C MET A 217 1.50 30.74 27.82
N PRO A 218 1.60 29.65 28.61
CA PRO A 218 2.46 29.65 29.79
C PRO A 218 3.94 29.66 29.38
N SER A 219 4.71 30.54 30.01
CA SER A 219 6.17 30.47 29.99
C SER A 219 6.57 29.27 30.86
N LYS A 220 6.94 28.17 30.19
CA LYS A 220 7.44 26.97 30.83
C LYS A 220 8.61 26.44 30.04
N TYR A 221 9.71 26.22 30.75
CA TYR A 221 10.89 25.57 30.24
C TYR A 221 10.88 24.09 30.64
N LEU A 222 11.14 23.20 29.67
CA LEU A 222 11.05 21.74 29.84
C LEU A 222 12.42 21.04 29.83
N GLY A 223 13.49 21.75 29.51
CA GLY A 223 14.83 21.19 29.40
C GLY A 223 15.63 21.21 30.71
N PRO A 224 16.89 20.71 30.67
CA PRO A 224 17.79 20.75 31.82
C PRO A 224 18.26 22.18 32.12
N ASP A 225 18.53 22.47 33.40
CA ASP A 225 18.92 23.80 33.88
C ASP A 225 20.41 24.09 33.63
N ILE A 226 20.75 24.21 32.35
CA ILE A 226 22.12 24.49 31.83
C ILE A 226 22.08 25.69 30.88
N PRO A 227 23.21 26.35 30.54
CA PRO A 227 23.21 27.46 29.58
C PRO A 227 22.65 27.07 28.21
N VAL A 228 21.98 28.00 27.52
CA VAL A 228 21.30 27.76 26.22
C VAL A 228 22.24 27.16 25.17
N TRP A 229 23.47 27.68 25.07
CA TRP A 229 24.47 27.16 24.14
C TRP A 229 24.85 25.70 24.43
N SER A 230 24.91 25.32 25.70
CA SER A 230 25.14 23.92 26.11
C SER A 230 23.94 23.02 25.81
N ARG A 231 22.72 23.57 25.74
CA ARG A 231 21.52 22.84 25.30
C ARG A 231 21.57 22.58 23.80
N ILE A 232 21.88 23.62 23.02
CA ILE A 232 22.01 23.54 21.56
C ILE A 232 23.14 22.59 21.17
N ALA A 233 24.29 22.66 21.86
CA ALA A 233 25.42 21.76 21.62
C ALA A 233 25.12 20.29 21.99
N ARG A 234 24.11 20.02 22.83
CA ARG A 234 23.62 18.67 23.13
C ARG A 234 22.59 18.16 22.13
N MET A 235 22.09 19.01 21.21
CA MET A 235 21.32 18.51 20.07
C MET A 235 22.22 17.61 19.22
N ASP A 236 21.63 16.75 18.41
CA ASP A 236 22.34 15.92 17.42
C ASP A 236 22.40 16.70 16.09
N PRO A 237 23.30 17.69 15.90
CA PRO A 237 23.26 18.56 14.72
C PRO A 237 23.47 17.76 13.44
N ILE A 238 24.39 16.79 13.47
CA ILE A 238 24.69 15.92 12.32
C ILE A 238 23.45 15.10 11.97
N GLY A 239 22.85 14.41 12.94
CA GLY A 239 21.67 13.59 12.72
C GLY A 239 20.45 14.40 12.29
N ILE A 240 20.26 15.61 12.84
CA ILE A 240 19.18 16.52 12.44
C ILE A 240 19.39 17.02 11.01
N THR A 241 20.59 17.50 10.65
CA THR A 241 20.88 17.97 9.29
C THR A 241 20.71 16.85 8.27
N MET A 242 21.18 15.64 8.58
CA MET A 242 20.97 14.48 7.72
C MET A 242 19.49 14.09 7.62
N ASN A 243 18.72 14.17 8.71
CA ASN A 243 17.28 13.89 8.70
C ASN A 243 16.50 14.92 7.84
N ILE A 244 16.99 16.16 7.74
CA ILE A 244 16.44 17.16 6.82
C ILE A 244 16.86 16.85 5.37
N ALA A 245 18.14 16.53 5.16
CA ALA A 245 18.70 16.37 3.81
C ALA A 245 18.22 15.11 3.09
N VAL A 246 18.11 13.97 3.79
CA VAL A 246 17.72 12.67 3.18
C VAL A 246 16.35 12.72 2.48
N PRO A 247 15.25 13.11 3.14
CA PRO A 247 13.94 13.18 2.49
C PRO A 247 13.89 14.29 1.43
N ALA A 248 14.59 15.41 1.64
CA ALA A 248 14.66 16.47 0.64
C ALA A 248 15.33 15.98 -0.66
N LEU A 249 16.46 15.28 -0.55
CA LEU A 249 17.16 14.71 -1.69
C LEU A 249 16.37 13.58 -2.36
N PHE A 250 15.65 12.77 -1.59
CA PHE A 250 14.76 11.74 -2.13
C PHE A 250 13.67 12.38 -3.02
N SER A 251 12.99 13.40 -2.51
CA SER A 251 11.96 14.14 -3.25
C SER A 251 12.54 14.85 -4.48
N ILE A 252 13.70 15.52 -4.35
CA ILE A 252 14.39 16.15 -5.49
C ILE A 252 14.76 15.12 -6.56
N ALA A 253 15.30 13.98 -6.15
CA ALA A 253 15.69 12.91 -7.08
C ALA A 253 14.51 12.39 -7.88
N LEU A 254 13.35 12.21 -7.25
CA LEU A 254 12.14 11.70 -7.91
C LEU A 254 11.46 12.75 -8.79
N GLU A 255 11.24 13.96 -8.28
CA GLU A 255 10.42 14.95 -8.97
C GLU A 255 11.14 15.58 -10.18
N PHE A 256 12.46 15.74 -10.10
CA PHE A 256 13.22 16.32 -11.20
C PHE A 256 13.73 15.29 -12.21
N SER A 257 13.76 14.00 -11.87
CA SER A 257 14.08 12.95 -12.84
C SER A 257 12.91 12.73 -13.80
N GLY A 258 13.14 13.10 -15.06
CA GLY A 258 12.18 13.09 -16.16
C GLY A 258 11.76 14.49 -16.59
N PRO A 259 11.09 15.28 -15.73
CA PRO A 259 10.60 16.61 -16.10
C PRO A 259 11.70 17.67 -16.28
N VAL A 260 12.78 17.60 -15.48
CA VAL A 260 13.86 18.61 -15.50
C VAL A 260 15.17 18.00 -16.00
N TRP A 261 15.45 16.77 -15.60
CA TRP A 261 16.65 16.03 -16.01
C TRP A 261 16.26 14.71 -16.64
N ASP A 262 16.85 14.35 -17.78
CA ASP A 262 16.61 13.03 -18.35
C ASP A 262 16.99 11.91 -17.37
N TRP A 263 16.19 10.85 -17.33
CA TRP A 263 16.53 9.64 -16.59
C TRP A 263 17.86 9.07 -17.10
N GLY A 264 18.80 8.82 -16.19
CA GLY A 264 20.14 8.34 -16.53
C GLY A 264 21.14 9.45 -16.94
N SER A 265 20.72 10.72 -16.96
CA SER A 265 21.66 11.83 -17.06
C SER A 265 22.62 11.89 -15.86
N GLY A 266 23.80 12.50 -16.04
CA GLY A 266 24.78 12.66 -14.97
C GLY A 266 24.22 13.39 -13.74
N ALA A 267 23.31 14.36 -13.94
CA ALA A 267 22.64 15.08 -12.86
C ALA A 267 21.69 14.16 -12.06
N SER A 268 20.82 13.40 -12.74
CA SER A 268 19.90 12.46 -12.09
C SER A 268 20.68 11.39 -11.31
N ILE A 269 21.72 10.79 -11.92
CA ILE A 269 22.57 9.79 -11.27
C ILE A 269 23.27 10.39 -10.04
N ALA A 270 23.83 11.59 -10.16
CA ALA A 270 24.54 12.24 -9.05
C ALA A 270 23.63 12.45 -7.84
N VAL A 271 22.40 12.94 -8.02
CA VAL A 271 21.47 13.16 -6.90
C VAL A 271 21.05 11.84 -6.24
N TRP A 272 20.75 10.79 -7.03
CA TRP A 272 20.45 9.46 -6.50
C TRP A 272 21.61 8.85 -5.70
N VAL A 273 22.85 9.02 -6.19
CA VAL A 273 24.06 8.57 -5.48
C VAL A 273 24.25 9.36 -4.18
N VAL A 274 24.11 10.69 -4.21
CA VAL A 274 24.24 11.54 -3.02
C VAL A 274 23.17 11.20 -1.98
N PHE A 275 21.92 10.98 -2.42
CA PHE A 275 20.85 10.47 -1.56
C PHE A 275 21.23 9.14 -0.91
N GLY A 276 21.69 8.15 -1.70
CA GLY A 276 22.09 6.84 -1.18
C GLY A 276 23.23 6.92 -0.17
N VAL A 277 24.26 7.71 -0.47
CA VAL A 277 25.41 7.93 0.43
C VAL A 277 24.98 8.61 1.73
N LEU A 278 24.16 9.65 1.66
CA LEU A 278 23.67 10.35 2.86
C LEU A 278 22.69 9.51 3.67
N LEU A 279 21.85 8.70 3.02
CA LEU A 279 20.97 7.76 3.71
C LEU A 279 21.77 6.72 4.49
N ILE A 280 22.78 6.09 3.86
CA ILE A 280 23.68 5.14 4.52
C ILE A 280 24.42 5.84 5.66
N GLY A 281 24.98 7.02 5.41
CA GLY A 281 25.66 7.84 6.42
C GLY A 281 24.77 8.17 7.61
N TRP A 282 23.50 8.52 7.36
CA TRP A 282 22.51 8.80 8.39
C TRP A 282 22.17 7.56 9.22
N ILE A 283 21.95 6.40 8.59
CA ILE A 283 21.70 5.13 9.30
C ILE A 283 22.89 4.77 10.19
N VAL A 284 24.10 4.85 9.65
CA VAL A 284 25.38 4.63 10.33
C VAL A 284 25.52 5.57 11.54
N GLN A 285 25.25 6.86 11.35
CA GLN A 285 25.37 7.88 12.39
C GLN A 285 24.34 7.67 13.51
N GLN A 286 23.08 7.36 13.18
CA GLN A 286 22.03 7.10 14.16
C GLN A 286 22.23 5.77 14.91
N TYR A 287 22.75 4.74 14.24
CA TYR A 287 22.98 3.42 14.84
C TYR A 287 24.17 3.45 15.81
N TRP A 288 25.33 3.94 15.37
CA TRP A 288 26.53 4.01 16.20
C TRP A 288 26.62 5.28 17.07
N CYS A 289 25.63 6.18 16.97
CA CYS A 289 25.57 7.44 17.70
C CYS A 289 26.83 8.31 17.49
N MET A 290 27.37 8.34 16.26
CA MET A 290 28.55 9.16 15.96
C MET A 290 28.23 10.65 16.15
N GLY A 291 28.95 11.33 17.03
CA GLY A 291 28.70 12.74 17.35
C GLY A 291 27.40 12.99 18.14
N THR A 292 26.80 11.96 18.73
CA THR A 292 25.61 12.09 19.60
C THR A 292 25.63 11.02 20.70
N THR A 293 24.59 10.97 21.54
CA THR A 293 24.39 9.90 22.52
C THR A 293 23.07 9.18 22.26
N PRO A 294 22.89 7.94 22.75
CA PRO A 294 21.62 7.23 22.62
C PRO A 294 20.41 8.01 23.14
N ASP A 295 20.63 8.89 24.12
CA ASP A 295 19.60 9.76 24.69
C ASP A 295 19.33 11.02 23.85
N GLN A 296 20.35 11.52 23.16
CA GLN A 296 20.29 12.79 22.45
C GLN A 296 20.11 12.68 20.94
N ARG A 297 20.26 11.50 20.34
CA ARG A 297 20.03 11.27 18.91
C ARG A 297 18.66 11.72 18.43
N ALA A 298 18.58 12.07 17.15
CA ALA A 298 17.37 12.55 16.48
C ALA A 298 16.21 11.54 16.58
N ILE A 299 16.48 10.27 16.25
CA ILE A 299 15.46 9.21 16.23
C ILE A 299 15.66 8.24 17.41
N PRO A 300 14.62 7.95 18.21
CA PRO A 300 14.71 7.02 19.33
C PRO A 300 14.76 5.55 18.85
N LEU A 301 15.92 5.09 18.33
CA LEU A 301 16.04 3.75 17.74
C LEU A 301 15.73 2.58 18.70
N HIS A 302 15.76 2.80 20.01
CA HIS A 302 15.44 1.75 20.99
C HIS A 302 13.99 1.28 20.87
N LEU A 303 13.10 2.17 20.40
CA LEU A 303 11.71 1.87 20.14
C LEU A 303 11.49 0.96 18.92
N PHE A 304 12.42 0.87 17.96
CA PHE A 304 12.29 -0.08 16.84
C PHE A 304 12.35 -1.55 17.28
N ARG A 305 12.86 -1.84 18.47
CA ARG A 305 12.84 -3.18 19.07
C ARG A 305 11.47 -3.54 19.66
N ARG A 306 10.55 -2.57 19.79
CA ARG A 306 9.18 -2.74 20.30
C ARG A 306 8.24 -3.18 19.19
N LEU A 307 8.22 -4.49 18.94
CA LEU A 307 7.40 -5.12 17.88
C LEU A 307 5.87 -4.95 18.10
N ASP A 308 5.46 -4.54 19.29
CA ASP A 308 4.09 -4.14 19.63
C ASP A 308 3.72 -2.74 19.08
N LEU A 309 4.69 -1.87 18.81
CA LEU A 309 4.48 -0.51 18.33
C LEU A 309 4.78 -0.34 16.83
N VAL A 310 5.73 -1.10 16.28
CA VAL A 310 6.14 -0.99 14.87
C VAL A 310 4.98 -1.14 13.88
N PRO A 311 4.07 -2.15 14.00
CA PRO A 311 2.94 -2.29 13.07
C PRO A 311 2.00 -1.08 13.09
N LEU A 312 1.88 -0.43 14.25
CA LEU A 312 1.05 0.75 14.42
C LEU A 312 1.60 1.91 13.60
N TRP A 313 2.91 2.17 13.68
CA TRP A 313 3.55 3.22 12.90
C TRP A 313 3.53 2.92 11.39
N ILE A 314 3.76 1.66 11.00
CA ILE A 314 3.65 1.25 9.58
C ILE A 314 2.24 1.52 9.07
N ALA A 315 1.21 1.09 9.81
CA ALA A 315 -0.17 1.33 9.42
C ALA A 315 -0.51 2.82 9.33
N SER A 316 0.03 3.66 10.23
CA SER A 316 -0.14 5.12 10.17
C SER A 316 0.57 5.75 8.97
N GLY A 317 1.75 5.25 8.60
CA GLY A 317 2.44 5.66 7.38
C GLY A 317 1.66 5.27 6.12
N CYS A 318 1.12 4.04 6.06
CA CYS A 318 0.26 3.60 4.96
C CYS A 318 -1.05 4.39 4.88
N ALA A 319 -1.67 4.72 6.02
CA ALA A 319 -2.85 5.56 6.09
C ALA A 319 -2.54 6.99 5.62
N GLY A 320 -1.39 7.55 6.03
CA GLY A 320 -0.87 8.83 5.53
C GLY A 320 -0.64 8.81 4.02
N ALA A 321 -0.02 7.76 3.49
CA ALA A 321 0.21 7.60 2.07
C ALA A 321 -1.11 7.52 1.27
N SER A 322 -2.02 6.66 1.70
CA SER A 322 -3.33 6.51 1.03
C SER A 322 -4.15 7.79 1.08
N TYR A 323 -4.12 8.51 2.21
CA TYR A 323 -4.73 9.84 2.34
C TYR A 323 -4.19 10.82 1.30
N ALA A 324 -2.86 10.93 1.18
CA ALA A 324 -2.26 11.90 0.28
C ALA A 324 -2.51 11.56 -1.19
N GLY A 325 -2.46 10.28 -1.56
CA GLY A 325 -2.80 9.84 -2.92
C GLY A 325 -4.22 10.25 -3.31
N THR A 326 -5.22 9.89 -2.50
CA THR A 326 -6.63 10.24 -2.80
C THR A 326 -6.88 11.75 -2.74
N LEU A 327 -6.34 12.45 -1.74
CA LEU A 327 -6.61 13.88 -1.56
C LEU A 327 -6.06 14.73 -2.71
N TYR A 328 -4.87 14.40 -3.22
CA TYR A 328 -4.20 15.20 -4.23
C TYR A 328 -4.52 14.76 -5.67
N TYR A 329 -4.77 13.48 -5.93
CA TYR A 329 -4.95 13.01 -7.32
C TYR A 329 -6.41 12.83 -7.74
N THR A 330 -7.36 12.62 -6.82
CA THR A 330 -8.79 12.58 -7.18
C THR A 330 -9.30 13.93 -7.72
N PRO A 331 -8.97 15.10 -7.13
CA PRO A 331 -9.38 16.37 -7.71
C PRO A 331 -8.83 16.59 -9.12
N LEU A 332 -7.59 16.16 -9.38
CA LEU A 332 -6.98 16.22 -10.72
C LEU A 332 -7.77 15.40 -11.73
N PHE A 333 -8.29 14.23 -11.36
CA PHE A 333 -9.20 13.46 -12.22
C PHE A 333 -10.45 14.25 -12.58
N PHE A 334 -11.15 14.82 -11.59
CA PHE A 334 -12.34 15.63 -11.86
C PHE A 334 -12.02 16.91 -12.64
N ALA A 335 -10.85 17.52 -12.41
CA ALA A 335 -10.40 18.69 -13.16
C ALA A 335 -10.16 18.35 -14.63
N PHE A 336 -9.39 17.30 -14.90
CA PHE A 336 -8.82 17.05 -16.22
C PHE A 336 -9.64 16.08 -17.05
N ALA A 337 -10.08 14.95 -16.46
CA ALA A 337 -10.88 13.98 -17.18
C ALA A 337 -12.32 14.43 -17.39
N ARG A 338 -12.85 15.27 -16.49
CA ARG A 338 -14.24 15.76 -16.52
C ARG A 338 -14.40 17.24 -16.83
N GLY A 339 -13.31 18.01 -16.88
CA GLY A 339 -13.38 19.47 -17.10
C GLY A 339 -14.12 20.21 -16.00
N HIS A 340 -14.22 19.65 -14.79
CA HIS A 340 -14.98 20.28 -13.71
C HIS A 340 -14.26 21.49 -13.14
N SER A 341 -15.04 22.52 -12.81
CA SER A 341 -14.55 23.67 -12.06
C SER A 341 -14.06 23.27 -10.66
N ALA A 342 -13.19 24.10 -10.06
CA ALA A 342 -12.67 23.87 -8.71
C ALA A 342 -13.77 23.66 -7.66
N LEU A 343 -14.92 24.35 -7.78
CA LEU A 343 -16.05 24.18 -6.87
C LEU A 343 -16.75 22.83 -7.07
N GLN A 344 -16.89 22.38 -8.32
CA GLN A 344 -17.45 21.06 -8.62
C GLN A 344 -16.56 19.95 -8.08
N GLN A 345 -15.24 20.03 -8.29
CA GLN A 345 -14.27 19.07 -7.74
C GLN A 345 -14.42 18.91 -6.22
N THR A 346 -14.49 20.03 -5.50
CA THR A 346 -14.75 20.03 -4.05
C THR A 346 -16.02 19.28 -3.68
N VAL A 347 -17.14 19.55 -4.36
CA VAL A 347 -18.42 18.89 -4.06
C VAL A 347 -18.32 17.37 -4.26
N ARG A 348 -17.56 16.92 -5.27
CA ARG A 348 -17.36 15.48 -5.51
C ARG A 348 -16.46 14.83 -4.48
N LEU A 349 -15.53 15.57 -3.86
CA LEU A 349 -14.60 15.06 -2.85
C LEU A 349 -15.17 15.06 -1.41
N LEU A 350 -16.31 15.72 -1.18
CA LEU A 350 -16.96 15.77 0.14
C LEU A 350 -17.27 14.38 0.74
N PRO A 351 -17.74 13.38 -0.03
CA PRO A 351 -17.98 12.04 0.51
C PRO A 351 -16.74 11.43 1.16
N PHE A 352 -15.58 11.52 0.50
CA PHE A 352 -14.30 11.10 1.08
C PHE A 352 -14.02 11.83 2.39
N VAL A 353 -14.02 13.17 2.38
CA VAL A 353 -13.61 13.98 3.53
C VAL A 353 -14.57 13.81 4.70
N ILE A 354 -15.88 13.86 4.47
CA ILE A 354 -16.90 13.77 5.52
C ILE A 354 -16.87 12.37 6.17
N LEU A 355 -16.84 11.30 5.37
CA LEU A 355 -16.82 9.94 5.93
C LEU A 355 -15.50 9.63 6.61
N PHE A 356 -14.38 10.08 6.04
CA PHE A 356 -13.08 9.97 6.69
C PHE A 356 -13.12 10.52 8.11
N ILE A 357 -13.62 11.75 8.26
CA ILE A 357 -13.66 12.45 9.54
C ILE A 357 -14.68 11.84 10.49
N ALA A 358 -15.89 11.57 10.00
CA ALA A 358 -16.93 10.95 10.81
C ALA A 358 -16.44 9.62 11.41
N VAL A 359 -15.71 8.82 10.62
CA VAL A 359 -15.15 7.55 11.08
C VAL A 359 -13.98 7.75 12.05
N VAL A 360 -13.08 8.73 11.85
CA VAL A 360 -12.05 9.09 12.86
C VAL A 360 -12.71 9.41 14.20
N LEU A 361 -13.75 10.25 14.21
CA LEU A 361 -14.44 10.64 15.44
C LEU A 361 -15.13 9.45 16.10
N LEU A 362 -15.84 8.66 15.30
CA LEU A 362 -16.57 7.48 15.74
C LEU A 362 -15.62 6.46 16.36
N VAL A 363 -14.53 6.11 15.67
CA VAL A 363 -13.54 5.17 16.18
C VAL A 363 -12.85 5.73 17.41
N GLY A 364 -12.52 7.02 17.45
CA GLY A 364 -11.92 7.67 18.63
C GLY A 364 -12.80 7.54 19.89
N ALA A 365 -14.11 7.71 19.75
CA ALA A 365 -15.06 7.57 20.85
C ALA A 365 -15.30 6.10 21.25
N LEU A 366 -15.31 5.19 20.29
CA LEU A 366 -15.63 3.78 20.49
C LEU A 366 -14.43 2.95 20.96
N LEU A 367 -13.19 3.34 20.62
CA LEU A 367 -11.98 2.58 20.91
C LEU A 367 -11.78 2.26 22.41
N PRO A 368 -12.01 3.19 23.35
CA PRO A 368 -11.90 2.91 24.78
C PRO A 368 -12.96 1.91 25.29
N LEU A 369 -14.11 1.81 24.61
CA LEU A 369 -15.20 0.90 24.98
C LEU A 369 -14.94 -0.52 24.49
N PHE A 370 -14.48 -0.69 23.25
CA PHE A 370 -14.26 -2.00 22.65
C PHE A 370 -12.92 -2.63 23.05
N GLY A 371 -11.89 -1.80 23.33
CA GLY A 371 -10.56 -2.27 23.76
C GLY A 371 -9.78 -3.11 22.75
N ARG A 372 -10.30 -3.34 21.53
CA ARG A 372 -9.71 -4.19 20.49
C ARG A 372 -9.34 -3.40 19.24
N TYR A 373 -8.26 -2.64 19.32
CA TYR A 373 -7.79 -1.79 18.22
C TYR A 373 -7.33 -2.56 16.98
N ASN A 374 -6.86 -3.80 17.15
CA ASN A 374 -6.38 -4.65 16.06
C ASN A 374 -7.47 -4.99 15.04
N LEU A 375 -8.72 -5.22 15.47
CA LEU A 375 -9.84 -5.46 14.56
C LEU A 375 -10.13 -4.25 13.68
N ILE A 376 -10.09 -3.07 14.28
CA ILE A 376 -10.38 -1.80 13.61
C ILE A 376 -9.34 -1.52 12.53
N TYR A 377 -8.05 -1.78 12.80
CA TYR A 377 -6.98 -1.59 11.82
C TYR A 377 -7.04 -2.59 10.65
N ILE A 378 -7.59 -3.79 10.86
CA ILE A 378 -7.80 -4.74 9.76
C ILE A 378 -8.96 -4.28 8.88
N ILE A 379 -10.07 -3.85 9.48
CA ILE A 379 -11.21 -3.29 8.75
C ILE A 379 -10.77 -2.05 7.97
N ALA A 380 -9.94 -1.20 8.57
CA ALA A 380 -9.30 -0.05 7.94
C ALA A 380 -8.59 -0.45 6.64
N GLY A 381 -7.64 -1.38 6.73
CA GLY A 381 -6.86 -1.84 5.58
C GLY A 381 -7.72 -2.48 4.49
N LEU A 382 -8.70 -3.31 4.86
CA LEU A 382 -9.60 -3.96 3.89
C LEU A 382 -10.44 -2.93 3.13
N ALA A 383 -11.03 -1.95 3.82
CA ALA A 383 -11.83 -0.90 3.19
C ALA A 383 -10.97 -0.01 2.27
N THR A 384 -9.79 0.41 2.73
CA THR A 384 -8.85 1.21 1.92
C THR A 384 -8.41 0.47 0.66
N VAL A 385 -8.01 -0.81 0.77
CA VAL A 385 -7.58 -1.61 -0.38
C VAL A 385 -8.75 -1.90 -1.33
N ALA A 386 -9.95 -2.18 -0.82
CA ALA A 386 -11.12 -2.42 -1.66
C ALA A 386 -11.50 -1.17 -2.46
N GLY A 387 -11.56 0.00 -1.80
CA GLY A 387 -11.88 1.26 -2.46
C GLY A 387 -10.83 1.66 -3.49
N ALA A 388 -9.55 1.65 -3.11
CA ALA A 388 -8.46 2.03 -4.00
C ALA A 388 -8.25 1.03 -5.14
N GLY A 389 -8.36 -0.28 -4.87
CA GLY A 389 -8.25 -1.31 -5.91
C GLY A 389 -9.36 -1.24 -6.94
N ALA A 390 -10.60 -1.00 -6.51
CA ALA A 390 -11.71 -0.76 -7.41
C ALA A 390 -11.54 0.55 -8.19
N MET A 391 -10.97 1.59 -7.57
CA MET A 391 -10.68 2.84 -8.26
C MET A 391 -9.60 2.64 -9.33
N ALA A 392 -8.49 1.97 -9.01
CA ALA A 392 -7.44 1.63 -9.97
C ALA A 392 -7.98 0.84 -11.17
N ALA A 393 -8.94 -0.05 -10.92
CA ALA A 393 -9.54 -0.91 -11.92
C ALA A 393 -10.53 -0.18 -12.85
N THR A 394 -11.31 0.74 -12.28
CA THR A 394 -12.50 1.29 -12.96
C THR A 394 -12.39 2.75 -13.35
N LEU A 395 -11.31 3.45 -12.96
CA LEU A 395 -11.16 4.87 -13.25
C LEU A 395 -10.88 5.10 -14.74
N SER A 396 -11.91 5.53 -15.45
CA SER A 396 -11.88 5.87 -16.87
C SER A 396 -12.64 7.17 -17.15
N PRO A 397 -12.49 7.80 -18.32
CA PRO A 397 -13.24 9.02 -18.66
C PRO A 397 -14.76 8.85 -18.64
N ASP A 398 -15.25 7.63 -18.87
CA ASP A 398 -16.67 7.28 -18.98
C ASP A 398 -17.30 6.78 -17.67
N VAL A 399 -16.50 6.47 -16.63
CA VAL A 399 -16.99 5.89 -15.37
C VAL A 399 -17.98 6.81 -14.64
N PRO A 400 -19.16 6.34 -14.19
CA PRO A 400 -20.13 7.19 -13.49
C PRO A 400 -19.50 7.95 -12.29
N GLU A 401 -19.74 9.27 -12.19
CA GLU A 401 -19.20 10.08 -11.08
C GLU A 401 -19.60 9.52 -9.70
N SER A 402 -20.81 8.96 -9.58
CA SER A 402 -21.31 8.32 -8.37
C SER A 402 -20.47 7.12 -7.92
N GLN A 403 -19.90 6.38 -8.88
CA GLN A 403 -19.00 5.26 -8.58
C GLN A 403 -17.67 5.78 -8.04
N VAL A 404 -17.09 6.81 -8.66
CA VAL A 404 -15.85 7.44 -8.16
C VAL A 404 -16.05 7.96 -6.73
N MET A 405 -17.13 8.72 -6.51
CA MET A 405 -17.53 9.26 -5.21
C MET A 405 -17.76 8.16 -4.16
N GLY A 406 -18.38 7.03 -4.55
CA GLY A 406 -18.60 5.89 -3.66
C GLY A 406 -17.31 5.15 -3.29
N LEU A 407 -16.37 5.04 -4.23
CA LEU A 407 -15.09 4.38 -4.00
C LEU A 407 -14.14 5.24 -3.17
N GLU A 408 -14.04 6.55 -3.42
CA GLU A 408 -13.29 7.44 -2.53
C GLU A 408 -13.89 7.46 -1.11
N ALA A 409 -15.22 7.43 -0.98
CA ALA A 409 -15.89 7.35 0.31
C ALA A 409 -15.46 6.10 1.09
N LEU A 410 -15.38 4.96 0.41
CA LEU A 410 -14.91 3.71 0.99
C LEU A 410 -13.43 3.78 1.42
N ILE A 411 -12.57 4.44 0.63
CA ILE A 411 -11.20 4.75 1.03
C ILE A 411 -11.23 5.59 2.32
N GLY A 412 -12.03 6.66 2.35
CA GLY A 412 -12.19 7.54 3.51
C GLY A 412 -12.59 6.78 4.78
N VAL A 413 -13.54 5.85 4.70
CA VAL A 413 -13.93 4.98 5.82
C VAL A 413 -12.75 4.15 6.32
N GLY A 414 -11.98 3.55 5.40
CA GLY A 414 -10.80 2.76 5.76
C GLY A 414 -9.73 3.60 6.46
N LEU A 415 -9.42 4.77 5.91
CA LEU A 415 -8.47 5.70 6.52
C LEU A 415 -8.95 6.18 7.89
N GLY A 416 -10.22 6.50 8.02
CA GLY A 416 -10.78 7.02 9.27
C GLY A 416 -10.60 6.05 10.44
N CYS A 417 -10.63 4.75 10.17
CA CYS A 417 -10.42 3.72 11.18
C CYS A 417 -8.98 3.65 11.72
N SER A 418 -7.98 4.17 11.00
CA SER A 418 -6.56 3.97 11.36
C SER A 418 -5.74 5.26 11.46
N TYR A 419 -6.21 6.37 10.91
CA TYR A 419 -5.36 7.54 10.66
C TYR A 419 -4.76 8.21 11.90
N GLN A 420 -5.54 8.46 12.96
CA GLN A 420 -5.05 9.17 14.17
C GLN A 420 -4.97 8.32 15.45
N HIS A 421 -5.50 7.11 15.45
CA HIS A 421 -5.68 6.33 16.69
C HIS A 421 -4.38 5.79 17.29
N GLY A 422 -3.30 5.73 16.50
CA GLY A 422 -2.04 5.13 16.95
C GLY A 422 -1.36 5.90 18.09
N VAL A 423 -1.54 7.22 18.18
CA VAL A 423 -1.03 8.01 19.32
C VAL A 423 -1.68 7.54 20.62
N GLY A 424 -3.02 7.47 20.66
CA GLY A 424 -3.76 7.02 21.85
C GLY A 424 -3.41 5.59 22.25
N ILE A 425 -3.34 4.68 21.28
CA ILE A 425 -2.99 3.27 21.50
C ILE A 425 -1.56 3.14 22.04
N SER A 426 -0.59 3.81 21.41
CA SER A 426 0.81 3.74 21.83
C SER A 426 1.04 4.34 23.22
N ASN A 427 0.30 5.38 23.59
CA ASN A 427 0.34 5.98 24.93
C ASN A 427 -0.19 5.04 26.02
N VAL A 428 -1.11 4.13 25.69
CA VAL A 428 -1.59 3.10 26.62
C VAL A 428 -0.61 1.94 26.73
N ILE A 429 0.02 1.56 25.62
CA ILE A 429 1.03 0.49 25.57
C ILE A 429 2.31 0.88 26.32
N ASN A 430 2.78 2.12 26.15
CA ASN A 430 3.97 2.61 26.81
C ASN A 430 3.69 3.02 28.25
N LYS A 431 4.41 2.43 29.20
CA LYS A 431 4.28 2.77 30.64
C LYS A 431 5.26 3.86 31.07
N ASP A 432 6.44 3.91 30.45
CA ASP A 432 7.45 4.94 30.71
C ASP A 432 7.01 6.29 30.09
N PRO A 433 6.96 7.39 30.86
CA PRO A 433 6.69 8.73 30.34
C PRO A 433 7.57 9.15 29.16
N ARG A 434 8.84 8.73 29.12
CA ARG A 434 9.78 9.04 28.05
C ARG A 434 9.40 8.32 26.75
N ASP A 435 9.11 7.02 26.84
CA ASP A 435 8.72 6.22 25.68
C ASP A 435 7.36 6.65 25.10
N LYS A 436 6.45 7.19 25.92
CA LYS A 436 5.20 7.80 25.42
C LYS A 436 5.50 8.95 24.46
N VAL A 437 6.32 9.92 24.88
CA VAL A 437 6.70 11.07 24.05
C VAL A 437 7.43 10.62 22.78
N ASP A 438 8.38 9.71 22.92
CA ASP A 438 9.20 9.22 21.81
C ASP A 438 8.36 8.43 20.78
N SER A 439 7.36 7.66 21.24
CA SER A 439 6.45 6.93 20.36
C SER A 439 5.50 7.83 19.58
N VAL A 440 5.07 8.96 20.17
CA VAL A 440 4.27 9.96 19.45
C VAL A 440 5.07 10.57 18.29
N VAL A 441 6.36 10.85 18.53
CA VAL A 441 7.24 11.34 17.46
C VAL A 441 7.42 10.30 16.35
N MET A 442 7.61 9.02 16.71
CA MET A 442 7.72 7.93 15.73
C MET A 442 6.45 7.78 14.89
N PHE A 443 5.27 7.89 15.52
CA PHE A 443 4.00 7.88 14.83
C PHE A 443 3.90 9.03 13.82
N ASN A 444 4.23 10.26 14.23
CA ASN A 444 4.16 11.43 13.35
C ASN A 444 5.17 11.35 12.20
N LEU A 445 6.39 10.89 12.48
CA LEU A 445 7.39 10.65 11.45
C LEU A 445 6.93 9.61 10.44
N ALA A 446 6.31 8.52 10.87
CA ALA A 446 5.79 7.50 9.98
C ALA A 446 4.63 8.04 9.13
N GLN A 447 3.68 8.78 9.74
CA GLN A 447 2.53 9.36 9.05
C GLN A 447 2.96 10.40 8.01
N MET A 448 3.76 11.41 8.40
CA MET A 448 4.22 12.48 7.51
C MET A 448 5.24 11.98 6.48
N GLY A 449 6.06 11.00 6.86
CA GLY A 449 6.95 10.29 5.94
C GLY A 449 6.16 9.53 4.87
N GLY A 450 5.09 8.83 5.26
CA GLY A 450 4.17 8.16 4.33
C GLY A 450 3.55 9.11 3.32
N ILE A 451 3.05 10.27 3.77
CA ILE A 451 2.51 11.35 2.92
C ILE A 451 3.59 11.86 1.95
N THR A 452 4.79 12.14 2.44
CA THR A 452 5.87 12.72 1.63
C THR A 452 6.37 11.74 0.57
N VAL A 453 6.57 10.48 0.96
CA VAL A 453 7.08 9.43 0.07
C VAL A 453 6.08 9.15 -1.05
N ILE A 454 4.78 8.99 -0.73
CA ILE A 454 3.79 8.71 -1.77
C ILE A 454 3.63 9.90 -2.72
N LEU A 455 3.64 11.14 -2.23
CA LEU A 455 3.49 12.32 -3.09
C LEU A 455 4.68 12.45 -4.04
N SER A 456 5.90 12.11 -3.57
CA SER A 456 7.10 12.10 -4.41
C SER A 456 7.04 11.02 -5.50
N ILE A 457 6.56 9.82 -5.15
CA ILE A 457 6.42 8.70 -6.09
C ILE A 457 5.30 8.99 -7.09
N ALA A 458 4.14 9.44 -6.62
CA ALA A 458 3.00 9.76 -7.44
C ALA A 458 3.29 10.94 -8.37
N GLY A 459 4.03 11.96 -7.90
CA GLY A 459 4.46 13.09 -8.73
C GLY A 459 5.32 12.60 -9.90
N SER A 460 6.31 11.75 -9.59
CA SER A 460 7.14 11.11 -10.60
C SER A 460 6.34 10.22 -11.56
N ILE A 461 5.39 9.42 -11.09
CA ILE A 461 4.58 8.54 -11.96
C ILE A 461 3.69 9.40 -12.87
N PHE A 462 2.92 10.32 -12.30
CA PHE A 462 2.05 11.22 -13.02
C PHE A 462 2.80 11.96 -14.14
N GLN A 463 3.99 12.50 -13.83
CA GLN A 463 4.79 13.27 -14.79
C GLN A 463 5.49 12.43 -15.86
N ASN A 464 6.03 11.26 -15.49
CA ASN A 464 6.80 10.44 -16.42
C ASN A 464 5.90 9.50 -17.22
N VAL A 465 5.07 8.74 -16.52
CA VAL A 465 4.17 7.76 -17.14
C VAL A 465 3.07 8.48 -17.90
N GLY A 466 2.49 9.53 -17.32
CA GLY A 466 1.51 10.36 -18.02
C GLY A 466 2.06 10.98 -19.30
N PHE A 467 3.32 11.46 -19.28
CA PHE A 467 3.96 12.03 -20.46
C PHE A 467 4.15 10.98 -21.55
N HIS A 468 4.62 9.79 -21.18
CA HIS A 468 4.78 8.69 -22.13
C HIS A 468 3.46 8.26 -22.76
N LEU A 469 2.39 8.15 -21.96
CA LEU A 469 1.05 7.81 -22.45
C LEU A 469 0.52 8.86 -23.43
N LEU A 470 0.69 10.15 -23.13
CA LEU A 470 0.28 11.21 -24.05
C LEU A 470 1.14 11.24 -25.32
N LYS A 471 2.46 11.12 -25.17
CA LYS A 471 3.39 11.11 -26.33
C LYS A 471 3.10 9.98 -27.29
N GLU A 472 2.77 8.80 -26.78
CA GLU A 472 2.43 7.65 -27.59
C GLU A 472 1.16 7.88 -28.41
N VAL A 473 0.13 8.46 -27.78
CA VAL A 473 -1.19 8.52 -28.38
C VAL A 473 -1.37 9.76 -29.27
N ILE A 474 -0.80 10.91 -28.89
CA ILE A 474 -0.99 12.19 -29.59
C ILE A 474 0.32 12.89 -30.00
N GLY A 475 1.49 12.31 -29.72
CA GLY A 475 2.79 12.92 -30.07
C GLY A 475 3.08 13.01 -31.57
N GLY A 476 2.36 12.25 -32.41
CA GLY A 476 2.45 12.34 -33.88
C GLY A 476 1.76 13.58 -34.48
N ASN A 477 1.00 14.35 -33.69
CA ASN A 477 0.17 15.45 -34.14
C ASN A 477 0.90 16.81 -34.16
N GLY A 478 2.23 16.82 -34.10
CA GLY A 478 3.05 18.04 -34.15
C GLY A 478 3.22 18.78 -32.82
N TYR A 479 2.78 18.18 -31.70
CA TYR A 479 2.99 18.71 -30.36
C TYR A 479 4.43 18.51 -29.90
N SER A 480 5.00 19.54 -29.26
CA SER A 480 6.32 19.43 -28.62
C SER A 480 6.24 18.58 -27.35
N GLU A 481 7.39 18.15 -26.81
CA GLU A 481 7.41 17.46 -25.51
C GLU A 481 6.87 18.35 -24.39
N ASP A 482 7.10 19.66 -24.46
CA ASP A 482 6.56 20.62 -23.51
C ASP A 482 5.04 20.72 -23.63
N ASP A 483 4.46 20.71 -24.84
CA ASP A 483 3.00 20.70 -25.03
C ASP A 483 2.36 19.45 -24.41
N LEU A 484 2.99 18.28 -24.61
CA LEU A 484 2.52 17.00 -24.07
C LEU A 484 2.63 16.94 -22.56
N ARG A 485 3.71 17.48 -21.99
CA ARG A 485 3.80 17.64 -20.53
C ARG A 485 2.72 18.60 -20.07
N GLN A 486 2.61 19.79 -20.64
CA GLN A 486 1.59 20.78 -20.25
C GLN A 486 0.16 20.23 -20.27
N ALA A 487 -0.14 19.30 -21.18
CA ALA A 487 -1.44 18.62 -21.22
C ALA A 487 -1.76 17.83 -19.94
N LEU A 488 -0.78 17.30 -19.22
CA LEU A 488 -0.99 16.64 -17.92
C LEU A 488 -1.33 17.61 -16.79
N ALA A 489 -0.98 18.89 -16.92
CA ALA A 489 -1.10 19.85 -15.81
C ALA A 489 -2.29 20.79 -15.90
N GLY A 490 -2.96 20.93 -17.05
CA GLY A 490 -4.16 21.76 -17.11
C GLY A 490 -4.82 21.88 -18.47
N VAL A 491 -6.10 22.24 -18.42
CA VAL A 491 -7.07 22.39 -19.53
C VAL A 491 -6.72 23.52 -20.52
N SER A 492 -5.75 24.36 -20.16
CA SER A 492 -5.24 25.48 -20.98
C SER A 492 -4.07 25.08 -21.89
N SER A 493 -3.71 23.80 -21.95
CA SER A 493 -2.70 23.32 -22.91
C SER A 493 -3.21 23.40 -24.35
N THR A 494 -2.27 23.57 -25.29
CA THR A 494 -2.53 23.54 -26.74
C THR A 494 -3.25 22.27 -27.18
N VAL A 495 -2.99 21.13 -26.51
CA VAL A 495 -3.66 19.85 -26.75
C VAL A 495 -5.16 19.92 -26.46
N TRP A 496 -5.57 20.60 -25.39
CA TRP A 496 -6.98 20.71 -25.00
C TRP A 496 -7.75 21.79 -25.77
N GLY A 497 -7.03 22.70 -26.43
CA GLY A 497 -7.58 23.66 -27.39
C GLY A 497 -7.65 23.14 -28.83
N SER A 498 -7.32 21.86 -29.07
CA SER A 498 -7.37 21.23 -30.38
C SER A 498 -8.81 21.13 -30.90
N ASP A 499 -9.05 21.55 -32.15
CA ASP A 499 -10.34 21.37 -32.82
C ASP A 499 -10.62 19.90 -33.22
N ASP A 500 -9.61 19.02 -33.13
CA ASP A 500 -9.73 17.58 -33.41
C ASP A 500 -10.32 16.81 -32.21
N PRO A 501 -11.56 16.29 -32.31
CA PRO A 501 -12.21 15.56 -31.23
C PRO A 501 -11.50 14.26 -30.85
N ASP A 502 -10.77 13.64 -31.78
CA ASP A 502 -10.09 12.37 -31.55
C ASP A 502 -8.81 12.56 -30.72
N VAL A 503 -8.08 13.65 -30.96
CA VAL A 503 -6.93 14.07 -30.13
C VAL A 503 -7.38 14.33 -28.69
N LEU A 504 -8.50 15.04 -28.52
CA LEU A 504 -9.07 15.32 -27.20
C LEU A 504 -9.48 14.04 -26.46
N ALA A 505 -10.25 13.17 -27.11
CA ALA A 505 -10.74 11.94 -26.50
C ALA A 505 -9.58 11.03 -26.05
N ARG A 506 -8.59 10.85 -26.93
CA ARG A 506 -7.41 10.04 -26.68
C ARG A 506 -6.49 10.63 -25.60
N GLY A 507 -6.31 11.95 -25.60
CA GLY A 507 -5.57 12.66 -24.54
C GLY A 507 -6.23 12.50 -23.16
N VAL A 508 -7.56 12.69 -23.08
CA VAL A 508 -8.32 12.53 -21.82
C VAL A 508 -8.21 11.10 -21.29
N GLN A 509 -8.25 10.10 -22.19
CA GLN A 509 -8.07 8.70 -21.82
C GLN A 509 -6.67 8.43 -21.27
N ALA A 510 -5.62 8.92 -21.91
CA ALA A 510 -4.25 8.79 -21.44
C ALA A 510 -4.02 9.46 -20.07
N ALA A 511 -4.57 10.66 -19.86
CA ALA A 511 -4.51 11.35 -18.56
C ALA A 511 -5.28 10.59 -17.46
N SER A 512 -6.44 10.02 -17.78
CA SER A 512 -7.23 9.22 -16.85
C SER A 512 -6.52 7.92 -16.47
N GLU A 513 -5.87 7.26 -17.42
CA GLU A 513 -5.04 6.07 -17.20
C GLU A 513 -3.83 6.38 -16.29
N ALA A 514 -3.16 7.52 -16.50
CA ALA A 514 -2.08 7.95 -15.61
C ALA A 514 -2.57 8.11 -14.15
N LEU A 515 -3.75 8.70 -13.95
CA LEU A 515 -4.38 8.87 -12.64
C LEU A 515 -4.88 7.54 -12.05
N ALA A 516 -5.38 6.61 -12.87
CA ALA A 516 -5.77 5.27 -12.42
C ALA A 516 -4.57 4.50 -11.85
N ARG A 517 -3.39 4.67 -12.46
CA ARG A 517 -2.14 4.04 -12.00
C ARG A 517 -1.67 4.49 -10.62
N GLU A 518 -2.03 5.71 -10.21
CA GLU A 518 -1.75 6.17 -8.84
C GLU A 518 -2.44 5.30 -7.79
N TYR A 519 -3.59 4.69 -8.12
CA TYR A 519 -4.30 3.78 -7.22
C TYR A 519 -3.74 2.36 -7.23
N TYR A 520 -2.96 1.95 -8.23
CA TYR A 520 -2.21 0.69 -8.18
C TYR A 520 -1.04 0.74 -7.19
N LEU A 521 -0.54 1.93 -6.81
CA LEU A 521 0.37 2.05 -5.65
C LEU A 521 -0.27 1.50 -4.36
N ILE A 522 -1.59 1.30 -4.37
CA ILE A 522 -2.39 0.79 -3.27
C ILE A 522 -2.72 -0.72 -3.46
N VAL A 523 -2.52 -1.34 -4.65
CA VAL A 523 -2.85 -2.76 -4.96
C VAL A 523 -1.89 -3.46 -5.95
N ALA A 524 -1.42 -4.70 -5.68
CA ALA A 524 -0.66 -5.52 -6.66
C ALA A 524 -0.92 -7.05 -6.58
N GLY A 525 -0.84 -7.77 -7.72
CA GLY A 525 -1.06 -9.24 -7.82
C GLY A 525 -0.14 -9.98 -8.82
N LEU A 526 0.27 -11.23 -8.51
CA LEU A 526 1.31 -11.98 -9.23
C LEU A 526 1.02 -12.26 -10.71
N GLY A 527 -0.20 -12.65 -11.07
CA GLY A 527 -0.54 -13.01 -12.46
C GLY A 527 -0.41 -11.82 -13.41
N TYR A 528 -0.88 -10.66 -12.95
CA TYR A 528 -0.75 -9.39 -13.66
C TYR A 528 0.73 -9.01 -13.91
N GLU A 529 1.54 -9.09 -12.85
CA GLU A 529 2.98 -8.79 -12.90
C GLU A 529 3.79 -9.76 -13.79
N SER A 530 3.29 -10.98 -13.97
CA SER A 530 3.91 -11.98 -14.83
C SER A 530 3.69 -11.66 -16.30
N VAL A 531 2.48 -11.23 -16.67
CA VAL A 531 2.16 -10.85 -18.05
C VAL A 531 3.02 -9.65 -18.48
N ILE A 532 3.17 -8.64 -17.63
CA ILE A 532 4.08 -7.50 -17.88
C ILE A 532 5.49 -7.99 -18.21
N LYS A 533 6.01 -8.97 -17.47
CA LYS A 533 7.35 -9.53 -17.70
C LYS A 533 7.45 -10.27 -19.03
N PHE A 534 6.43 -11.04 -19.41
CA PHE A 534 6.39 -11.74 -20.70
C PHE A 534 6.29 -10.78 -21.88
N VAL A 535 5.52 -9.70 -21.75
CA VAL A 535 5.46 -8.65 -22.77
C VAL A 535 6.84 -7.98 -22.93
N ARG A 536 7.54 -7.68 -21.82
CA ARG A 536 8.90 -7.12 -21.86
C ARG A 536 9.93 -8.10 -22.40
N ALA A 537 9.73 -9.40 -22.22
CA ALA A 537 10.52 -10.46 -22.84
C ALA A 537 10.18 -10.69 -24.33
N SER A 538 9.41 -9.77 -24.94
CA SER A 538 9.04 -9.79 -26.36
C SER A 538 8.21 -11.00 -26.78
N ALA A 539 7.34 -11.50 -25.91
CA ALA A 539 6.33 -12.48 -26.30
C ALA A 539 5.46 -11.91 -27.44
N LYS A 540 5.20 -12.72 -28.48
CA LYS A 540 4.36 -12.31 -29.63
C LYS A 540 2.87 -12.41 -29.35
N ARG A 541 2.47 -13.40 -28.55
CA ARG A 541 1.09 -13.64 -28.15
C ARG A 541 1.03 -14.16 -26.72
N ILE A 542 0.10 -13.67 -25.92
CA ILE A 542 -0.12 -14.10 -24.53
C ILE A 542 -1.61 -14.37 -24.35
N ILE A 543 -1.94 -15.53 -23.78
CA ILE A 543 -3.31 -15.89 -23.45
C ILE A 543 -3.45 -15.86 -21.93
N ILE A 544 -4.37 -15.05 -21.43
CA ILE A 544 -4.68 -14.97 -19.99
C ILE A 544 -6.01 -15.67 -19.70
N GLY A 545 -5.95 -16.72 -18.88
CA GLY A 545 -7.14 -17.40 -18.37
C GLY A 545 -7.69 -16.68 -17.13
N VAL A 546 -8.96 -16.26 -17.17
CA VAL A 546 -9.61 -15.52 -16.09
C VAL A 546 -11.00 -16.04 -15.77
N ARG A 547 -11.40 -16.01 -14.49
CA ARG A 547 -12.78 -16.31 -14.07
C ARG A 547 -13.79 -15.25 -14.48
N SER A 548 -13.33 -14.02 -14.69
CA SER A 548 -14.15 -12.89 -15.12
C SER A 548 -13.47 -12.27 -16.33
N ILE A 549 -14.09 -12.43 -17.50
CA ILE A 549 -13.60 -11.87 -18.77
C ILE A 549 -13.43 -10.36 -18.65
N GLU A 550 -14.41 -9.68 -18.04
CA GLU A 550 -14.38 -8.23 -17.82
C GLU A 550 -13.10 -7.78 -17.10
N LYS A 551 -12.77 -8.42 -15.95
CA LYS A 551 -11.53 -8.11 -15.20
C LYS A 551 -10.27 -8.46 -15.98
N GLY A 552 -10.32 -9.49 -16.83
CA GLY A 552 -9.19 -9.84 -17.68
C GLY A 552 -8.96 -8.82 -18.80
N GLU A 553 -10.02 -8.34 -19.46
CA GLU A 553 -9.94 -7.32 -20.50
C GLU A 553 -9.50 -5.96 -19.95
N GLU A 554 -9.91 -5.63 -18.73
CA GLU A 554 -9.40 -4.49 -17.98
C GLU A 554 -7.89 -4.62 -17.69
N ALA A 555 -7.46 -5.76 -17.15
CA ALA A 555 -6.04 -6.04 -16.90
C ALA A 555 -5.21 -5.98 -18.19
N LYS A 556 -5.73 -6.54 -19.30
CA LYS A 556 -5.11 -6.46 -20.63
C LYS A 556 -4.93 -5.01 -21.09
N ARG A 557 -5.99 -4.18 -20.99
CA ARG A 557 -5.91 -2.76 -21.34
C ARG A 557 -4.84 -2.04 -20.53
N ALA A 558 -4.81 -2.25 -19.21
CA ALA A 558 -3.80 -1.66 -18.33
C ALA A 558 -2.36 -2.12 -18.66
N ILE A 559 -2.17 -3.38 -19.04
CA ILE A 559 -0.85 -3.93 -19.42
C ILE A 559 -0.38 -3.38 -20.77
N LEU A 560 -1.25 -3.37 -21.78
CA LEU A 560 -0.90 -2.84 -23.11
C LEU A 560 -0.58 -1.35 -23.02
N ALA A 561 -1.32 -0.60 -22.21
CA ALA A 561 -1.02 0.80 -21.92
C ALA A 561 0.33 0.99 -21.18
N GLN A 562 0.87 -0.03 -20.50
CA GLN A 562 2.19 0.06 -19.86
C GLN A 562 3.34 -0.23 -20.82
N ILE A 563 3.09 -0.96 -21.90
CA ILE A 563 4.13 -1.41 -22.85
C ILE A 563 3.62 -1.25 -24.29
N PRO A 564 3.43 0.00 -24.73
CA PRO A 564 2.73 0.28 -25.98
C PRO A 564 3.47 -0.08 -27.27
N GLN A 565 4.80 -0.10 -27.24
CA GLN A 565 5.61 -0.53 -28.39
C GLN A 565 5.70 -2.07 -28.51
N SER A 566 4.94 -2.82 -27.73
CA SER A 566 4.94 -4.28 -27.85
C SER A 566 4.05 -4.72 -29.00
N ASN A 567 4.62 -5.41 -29.98
CA ASN A 567 3.86 -6.11 -31.03
C ASN A 567 3.17 -7.38 -30.48
N VAL A 568 2.76 -7.37 -29.20
CA VAL A 568 2.17 -8.53 -28.51
C VAL A 568 0.66 -8.52 -28.69
N THR A 569 0.09 -9.68 -29.02
CA THR A 569 -1.35 -9.90 -28.94
C THR A 569 -1.68 -10.50 -27.57
N ILE A 570 -2.53 -9.84 -26.78
CA ILE A 570 -3.03 -10.40 -25.52
C ILE A 570 -4.49 -10.85 -25.70
N ASP A 571 -4.78 -12.11 -25.44
CA ASP A 571 -6.13 -12.68 -25.51
C ASP A 571 -6.64 -13.04 -24.12
N VAL A 572 -7.89 -12.71 -23.83
CA VAL A 572 -8.53 -12.98 -22.54
C VAL A 572 -9.55 -14.10 -22.71
N TYR A 573 -9.25 -15.26 -22.13
CA TYR A 573 -10.13 -16.43 -22.22
C TYR A 573 -10.73 -16.76 -20.86
N HIS A 574 -11.97 -17.24 -20.87
CA HIS A 574 -12.66 -17.64 -19.66
C HIS A 574 -12.06 -18.96 -19.16
N LEU A 575 -11.70 -19.00 -17.88
CA LEU A 575 -11.14 -20.18 -17.23
C LEU A 575 -11.46 -20.14 -15.73
N ASP A 576 -12.34 -21.04 -15.29
CA ASP A 576 -12.57 -21.32 -13.87
C ASP A 576 -12.09 -22.73 -13.52
N MET A 577 -11.07 -22.80 -12.66
CA MET A 577 -10.49 -24.08 -12.22
C MET A 577 -11.45 -24.91 -11.34
N LEU A 578 -12.62 -24.39 -10.98
CA LEU A 578 -13.69 -25.14 -10.32
C LEU A 578 -14.75 -25.70 -11.27
N ASP A 579 -14.66 -25.43 -12.58
CA ASP A 579 -15.63 -25.85 -13.59
C ASP A 579 -14.92 -26.47 -14.81
N TYR A 580 -15.00 -27.80 -14.93
CA TYR A 580 -14.38 -28.56 -16.02
C TYR A 580 -14.83 -28.13 -17.41
N THR A 581 -16.08 -27.68 -17.57
CA THR A 581 -16.58 -27.25 -18.87
C THR A 581 -15.80 -26.04 -19.38
N THR A 582 -15.42 -25.14 -18.48
CA THR A 582 -14.60 -23.97 -18.82
C THR A 582 -13.16 -24.34 -19.11
N ILE A 583 -12.61 -25.35 -18.41
CA ILE A 583 -11.25 -25.87 -18.64
C ILE A 583 -11.15 -26.54 -20.02
N GLU A 584 -12.13 -27.38 -20.37
CA GLU A 584 -12.21 -28.02 -21.69
C GLU A 584 -12.39 -26.99 -22.80
N ALA A 585 -13.30 -26.03 -22.62
CA ALA A 585 -13.53 -24.96 -23.59
C ALA A 585 -12.26 -24.11 -23.80
N PHE A 586 -11.57 -23.74 -22.72
CA PHE A 586 -10.31 -23.01 -22.77
C PHE A 586 -9.24 -23.80 -23.56
N ALA A 587 -9.00 -25.05 -23.18
CA ALA A 587 -7.96 -25.86 -23.81
C ALA A 587 -8.30 -26.19 -25.27
N SER A 588 -9.56 -26.51 -25.58
CA SER A 588 -10.04 -26.74 -26.94
C SER A 588 -9.81 -25.51 -27.82
N ARG A 589 -10.15 -24.32 -27.31
CA ARG A 589 -9.92 -23.05 -28.01
C ARG A 589 -8.43 -22.80 -28.27
N VAL A 590 -7.57 -23.04 -27.28
CA VAL A 590 -6.11 -22.93 -27.44
C VAL A 590 -5.60 -23.91 -28.52
N ASN A 591 -6.06 -25.17 -28.48
CA ASN A 591 -5.62 -26.19 -29.41
C ASN A 591 -6.01 -25.87 -30.87
N GLN A 592 -7.15 -25.21 -31.07
CA GLN A 592 -7.69 -24.84 -32.38
C GLN A 592 -7.18 -23.49 -32.92
N GLU A 593 -7.15 -22.44 -32.09
CA GLU A 593 -6.89 -21.05 -32.53
C GLU A 593 -5.41 -20.65 -32.48
N VAL A 594 -4.59 -21.37 -31.71
CA VAL A 594 -3.17 -21.06 -31.56
C VAL A 594 -2.40 -21.95 -32.51
N GLU A 595 -1.49 -21.41 -33.31
CA GLU A 595 -0.66 -22.22 -34.21
C GLU A 595 0.38 -23.03 -33.42
N ARG A 596 1.08 -22.36 -32.51
CA ARG A 596 2.18 -22.89 -31.69
C ARG A 596 2.10 -22.36 -30.27
N LEU A 597 2.28 -23.24 -29.28
CA LEU A 597 2.26 -22.95 -27.86
C LEU A 597 3.64 -23.21 -27.26
N ASP A 598 4.38 -22.14 -26.93
CA ASP A 598 5.76 -22.23 -26.47
C ASP A 598 5.90 -22.46 -24.96
N TYR A 599 5.07 -21.78 -24.18
CA TYR A 599 5.15 -21.75 -22.72
C TYR A 599 3.74 -21.80 -22.12
N VAL A 600 3.57 -22.58 -21.06
CA VAL A 600 2.34 -22.62 -20.24
C VAL A 600 2.73 -22.40 -18.79
N VAL A 601 2.07 -21.43 -18.13
CA VAL A 601 2.27 -21.15 -16.70
C VAL A 601 0.96 -21.36 -15.95
N LEU A 602 0.85 -22.46 -15.20
CA LEU A 602 -0.35 -22.79 -14.44
C LEU A 602 -0.28 -22.19 -13.02
N ASN A 603 -0.59 -20.90 -12.90
CA ASN A 603 -0.50 -20.17 -11.62
C ASN A 603 -1.76 -20.21 -10.74
N ALA A 604 -2.88 -20.69 -11.29
CA ALA A 604 -4.19 -20.63 -10.65
C ALA A 604 -4.24 -21.55 -9.43
N GLY A 605 -3.80 -21.02 -8.28
CA GLY A 605 -3.78 -21.72 -7.00
C GLY A 605 -4.62 -21.00 -5.94
N ILE A 606 -5.22 -21.77 -5.04
CA ILE A 606 -5.97 -21.28 -3.88
C ILE A 606 -5.49 -21.96 -2.59
N SER A 607 -5.75 -21.33 -1.46
CA SER A 607 -5.46 -21.91 -0.14
C SER A 607 -6.68 -21.72 0.76
N PRO A 608 -7.69 -22.61 0.66
CA PRO A 608 -8.95 -22.45 1.39
C PRO A 608 -8.73 -22.57 2.89
N HIS A 609 -9.36 -21.68 3.67
CA HIS A 609 -9.32 -21.75 5.14
C HIS A 609 -10.27 -22.80 5.71
N ALA A 610 -11.34 -23.12 4.99
CA ALA A 610 -12.37 -24.06 5.41
C ALA A 610 -12.53 -25.18 4.37
N TYR A 611 -12.95 -26.35 4.85
CA TYR A 611 -13.30 -27.46 3.98
C TYR A 611 -14.55 -27.10 3.18
N LYS A 612 -14.41 -27.01 1.85
CA LYS A 612 -15.52 -26.80 0.93
C LYS A 612 -15.38 -27.77 -0.24
N LYS A 613 -16.43 -28.53 -0.55
CA LYS A 613 -16.44 -29.41 -1.71
C LYS A 613 -16.76 -28.64 -2.99
N SER A 614 -16.08 -29.00 -4.07
CA SER A 614 -16.39 -28.64 -5.45
C SER A 614 -17.64 -29.40 -5.92
N ALA A 615 -18.14 -29.02 -7.11
CA ALA A 615 -19.22 -29.75 -7.77
C ALA A 615 -18.84 -31.22 -8.07
N TYR A 616 -17.55 -31.52 -8.14
CA TYR A 616 -16.99 -32.85 -8.45
C TYR A 616 -16.60 -33.63 -7.19
N GLY A 617 -16.97 -33.13 -6.01
CA GLY A 617 -16.80 -33.84 -4.74
C GLY A 617 -15.41 -33.71 -4.11
N PHE A 618 -14.48 -32.94 -4.70
CA PHE A 618 -13.17 -32.66 -4.14
C PHE A 618 -13.17 -31.41 -3.25
N GLU A 619 -12.39 -31.40 -2.18
CA GLU A 619 -12.06 -30.20 -1.43
C GLU A 619 -11.48 -29.17 -2.41
N SER A 620 -11.97 -27.94 -2.35
CA SER A 620 -11.70 -26.87 -3.31
C SER A 620 -10.20 -26.64 -3.59
N GLY A 621 -9.33 -26.73 -2.58
CA GLY A 621 -7.89 -26.65 -2.72
C GLY A 621 -7.31 -27.83 -3.49
N ILE A 622 -7.73 -29.06 -3.18
CA ILE A 622 -7.37 -30.26 -3.97
C ILE A 622 -7.90 -30.13 -5.40
N GLN A 623 -9.15 -29.72 -5.58
CA GLN A 623 -9.77 -29.53 -6.89
C GLN A 623 -8.93 -28.59 -7.75
N VAL A 624 -8.68 -27.37 -7.28
CA VAL A 624 -8.00 -26.34 -8.07
C VAL A 624 -6.50 -26.64 -8.22
N ASN A 625 -5.79 -26.85 -7.09
CA ASN A 625 -4.33 -26.92 -7.09
C ASN A 625 -3.77 -28.23 -7.66
N LEU A 626 -4.58 -29.31 -7.68
CA LEU A 626 -4.14 -30.63 -8.10
C LEU A 626 -4.97 -31.16 -9.28
N VAL A 627 -6.27 -31.44 -9.09
CA VAL A 627 -7.08 -32.18 -10.08
C VAL A 627 -7.28 -31.36 -11.36
N SER A 628 -7.83 -30.15 -11.24
CA SER A 628 -8.07 -29.24 -12.37
C SER A 628 -6.75 -28.76 -13.01
N THR A 629 -5.70 -28.55 -12.21
CA THR A 629 -4.36 -28.22 -12.73
C THR A 629 -3.79 -29.37 -13.56
N THR A 630 -4.01 -30.62 -13.13
CA THR A 630 -3.62 -31.82 -13.89
C THR A 630 -4.43 -31.95 -15.18
N LEU A 631 -5.75 -31.76 -15.11
CA LEU A 631 -6.62 -31.78 -16.29
C LEU A 631 -6.18 -30.76 -17.34
N LEU A 632 -6.00 -29.50 -16.94
CA LEU A 632 -5.56 -28.44 -17.85
C LEU A 632 -4.18 -28.74 -18.44
N SER A 633 -3.26 -29.31 -17.64
CA SER A 633 -1.96 -29.78 -18.13
C SER A 633 -2.12 -30.82 -19.23
N LEU A 634 -2.96 -31.84 -19.02
CA LEU A 634 -3.19 -32.93 -19.97
C LEU A 634 -3.84 -32.44 -21.27
N LEU A 635 -4.79 -31.49 -21.18
CA LEU A 635 -5.51 -30.97 -22.35
C LEU A 635 -4.64 -30.05 -23.22
N LEU A 636 -3.67 -29.35 -22.62
CA LEU A 636 -2.72 -28.48 -23.35
C LEU A 636 -1.47 -29.22 -23.84
N LEU A 637 -1.14 -30.36 -23.25
CA LEU A 637 0.07 -31.12 -23.58
C LEU A 637 0.18 -31.53 -25.05
N PRO A 638 -0.90 -31.98 -25.75
CA PRO A 638 -0.82 -32.27 -27.17
C PRO A 638 -0.34 -31.09 -28.01
N LYS A 639 -0.80 -29.87 -27.68
CA LYS A 639 -0.38 -28.66 -28.40
C LYS A 639 1.06 -28.26 -28.09
N LEU A 640 1.48 -28.39 -26.83
CA LEU A 640 2.89 -28.22 -26.45
C LEU A 640 3.78 -29.22 -27.19
N LEU A 641 3.41 -30.50 -27.25
CA LEU A 641 4.18 -31.52 -27.96
C LEU A 641 4.28 -31.23 -29.46
N ALA A 642 3.18 -30.79 -30.09
CA ALA A 642 3.16 -30.38 -31.49
C ALA A 642 3.97 -29.10 -31.77
N SER A 643 4.30 -28.33 -30.73
CA SER A 643 5.04 -27.06 -30.83
C SER A 643 6.57 -27.24 -30.74
N LYS A 644 7.05 -28.47 -30.52
CA LYS A 644 8.50 -28.77 -30.52
C LYS A 644 9.08 -28.61 -31.92
N THR A 645 10.26 -27.99 -31.99
CA THR A 645 11.09 -27.92 -33.20
C THR A 645 12.50 -28.44 -32.90
N ASP A 646 13.32 -28.61 -33.94
CA ASP A 646 14.71 -29.06 -33.77
C ASP A 646 15.54 -28.10 -32.89
N THR A 647 15.15 -26.84 -32.82
CA THR A 647 15.86 -25.77 -32.10
C THR A 647 15.15 -25.31 -30.83
N PHE A 648 13.94 -25.80 -30.54
CA PHE A 648 13.15 -25.32 -29.41
C PHE A 648 12.27 -26.42 -28.80
N THR A 649 12.32 -26.53 -27.48
CA THR A 649 11.47 -27.43 -26.70
C THR A 649 10.54 -26.60 -25.79
N PRO A 650 9.21 -26.73 -25.94
CA PRO A 650 8.22 -26.01 -25.14
C PRO A 650 8.29 -26.33 -23.66
N VAL A 651 7.77 -25.44 -22.81
CA VAL A 651 7.81 -25.59 -21.35
C VAL A 651 6.41 -25.56 -20.74
N LEU A 652 6.12 -26.56 -19.91
CA LEU A 652 4.98 -26.58 -18.99
C LEU A 652 5.48 -26.28 -17.58
N GLU A 653 5.13 -25.10 -17.08
CA GLU A 653 5.44 -24.64 -15.74
C GLU A 653 4.21 -24.75 -14.82
N LEU A 654 4.38 -25.49 -13.73
CA LEU A 654 3.41 -25.66 -12.67
C LEU A 654 3.79 -24.78 -11.47
N VAL A 655 2.86 -23.98 -10.96
CA VAL A 655 3.15 -23.15 -9.78
C VAL A 655 2.94 -23.95 -8.49
N GLY A 656 4.05 -24.44 -7.95
CA GLY A 656 4.17 -25.11 -6.67
C GLY A 656 4.36 -24.15 -5.49
N SER A 657 4.92 -24.67 -4.40
CA SER A 657 5.28 -23.88 -3.22
C SER A 657 6.29 -24.65 -2.37
N GLY A 658 7.28 -23.96 -1.79
CA GLY A 658 8.22 -24.57 -0.83
C GLY A 658 7.52 -25.13 0.44
N THR A 659 6.24 -24.83 0.66
CA THR A 659 5.46 -25.44 1.76
C THR A 659 5.32 -26.95 1.63
N HIS A 660 5.44 -27.55 0.43
CA HIS A 660 5.46 -29.01 0.29
C HIS A 660 6.57 -29.67 1.13
N GLN A 661 7.71 -28.98 1.31
CA GLN A 661 8.83 -29.44 2.15
C GLN A 661 8.48 -29.45 3.64
N ARG A 662 7.44 -28.71 4.05
CA ARG A 662 7.03 -28.56 5.46
C ARG A 662 6.02 -29.62 5.90
N MET A 663 5.67 -30.58 5.04
CA MET A 663 4.73 -31.65 5.40
C MET A 663 5.35 -32.56 6.48
N PRO A 664 4.84 -32.54 7.73
CA PRO A 664 5.54 -33.18 8.85
C PRO A 664 5.42 -34.71 8.81
N GLN A 665 4.24 -35.22 8.45
CA GLN A 665 3.84 -36.62 8.40
C GLN A 665 2.74 -36.82 7.37
N LEU A 666 2.72 -37.99 6.73
CA LEU A 666 1.60 -38.48 5.93
C LEU A 666 0.71 -39.36 6.81
N LEU A 667 -0.57 -39.51 6.47
CA LEU A 667 -1.45 -40.46 7.16
C LEU A 667 -0.92 -41.89 6.99
N PRO A 668 -1.01 -42.78 8.00
CA PRO A 668 -0.58 -44.17 7.89
C PRO A 668 -1.18 -44.91 6.67
N GLU A 669 -2.42 -44.56 6.31
CA GLU A 669 -3.16 -45.10 5.19
C GLU A 669 -2.61 -44.68 3.82
N THR A 670 -1.71 -43.68 3.78
CA THR A 670 -1.08 -43.23 2.52
C THR A 670 -0.27 -44.35 1.88
N ASP A 671 0.31 -45.24 2.66
CA ASP A 671 1.08 -46.39 2.17
C ASP A 671 0.25 -47.67 2.08
N ASN A 672 -0.99 -47.65 2.57
CA ASN A 672 -1.90 -48.78 2.47
C ASN A 672 -2.52 -48.82 1.06
N THR A 673 -2.21 -49.86 0.28
CA THR A 673 -2.67 -50.04 -1.10
C THR A 673 -4.16 -50.35 -1.24
N GLU A 674 -4.86 -50.70 -0.16
CA GLU A 674 -6.30 -51.02 -0.19
C GLU A 674 -7.21 -49.79 -0.18
N LYS A 675 -6.68 -48.60 0.14
CA LYS A 675 -7.45 -47.34 0.19
C LYS A 675 -7.01 -46.39 -0.92
N ASP A 676 -7.97 -45.71 -1.54
CA ASP A 676 -7.67 -44.69 -2.53
C ASP A 676 -7.13 -43.41 -1.87
N ILE A 677 -6.08 -42.82 -2.42
CA ILE A 677 -5.42 -41.64 -1.83
C ILE A 677 -6.36 -40.43 -1.83
N SER A 678 -7.23 -40.31 -2.82
CA SER A 678 -8.24 -39.25 -2.83
C SER A 678 -9.23 -39.43 -1.68
N GLU A 679 -9.71 -40.64 -1.41
CA GLU A 679 -10.62 -40.90 -0.28
C GLU A 679 -9.98 -40.56 1.07
N VAL A 680 -8.68 -40.83 1.20
CA VAL A 680 -7.91 -40.55 2.41
C VAL A 680 -7.76 -39.05 2.67
N TYR A 681 -7.48 -38.24 1.65
CA TYR A 681 -7.14 -36.82 1.83
C TYR A 681 -8.23 -35.82 1.42
N ASN A 682 -9.28 -36.29 0.74
CA ASN A 682 -10.44 -35.51 0.31
C ASN A 682 -11.58 -35.52 1.35
N SER A 683 -11.31 -35.93 2.59
CA SER A 683 -12.31 -35.96 3.65
C SER A 683 -12.24 -34.72 4.55
N GLU A 684 -13.38 -34.31 5.10
CA GLU A 684 -13.42 -33.24 6.09
C GLU A 684 -12.62 -33.60 7.34
N THR A 685 -12.64 -34.88 7.75
CA THR A 685 -11.86 -35.40 8.88
C THR A 685 -10.38 -35.14 8.65
N SER A 686 -9.84 -35.52 7.50
CA SER A 686 -8.44 -35.30 7.16
C SER A 686 -8.10 -33.81 7.08
N PHE A 687 -8.97 -32.99 6.49
CA PHE A 687 -8.79 -31.54 6.45
C PHE A 687 -8.70 -30.93 7.86
N ARG A 688 -9.55 -31.38 8.79
CA ARG A 688 -9.52 -30.94 10.19
C ARG A 688 -8.29 -31.47 10.95
N THR A 689 -7.85 -32.69 10.66
CA THR A 689 -6.64 -33.28 11.25
C THR A 689 -5.37 -32.54 10.83
N PHE A 690 -5.25 -32.20 9.54
CA PHE A 690 -4.10 -31.47 9.03
C PHE A 690 -4.16 -29.97 9.33
N GLY A 691 -5.36 -29.39 9.30
CA GLY A 691 -5.54 -27.95 9.25
C GLY A 691 -5.20 -27.39 7.86
N PHE A 692 -5.67 -26.17 7.59
CA PHE A 692 -5.62 -25.57 6.25
C PHE A 692 -4.19 -25.39 5.70
N ILE A 693 -3.18 -25.14 6.56
CA ILE A 693 -1.78 -24.92 6.13
C ILE A 693 -1.16 -26.22 5.63
N GLN A 694 -1.32 -27.30 6.39
CA GLN A 694 -0.80 -28.61 6.03
C GLN A 694 -1.61 -29.21 4.86
N GLN A 695 -2.91 -28.96 4.79
CA GLN A 695 -3.71 -29.32 3.62
C GLN A 695 -3.19 -28.64 2.35
N TYR A 696 -2.94 -27.32 2.40
CA TYR A 696 -2.31 -26.63 1.27
C TYR A 696 -0.93 -27.23 0.93
N SER A 697 -0.10 -27.48 1.94
CA SER A 697 1.22 -28.12 1.77
C SER A 697 1.13 -29.50 1.11
N LEU A 698 0.10 -30.28 1.44
CA LEU A 698 -0.21 -31.56 0.83
C LEU A 698 -0.59 -31.40 -0.65
N THR A 699 -1.45 -30.44 -1.00
CA THR A 699 -1.79 -30.21 -2.43
C THR A 699 -0.55 -29.91 -3.25
N LYS A 700 0.42 -29.18 -2.68
CA LYS A 700 1.68 -28.84 -3.35
C LYS A 700 2.68 -30.00 -3.37
N LEU A 701 2.63 -30.91 -2.39
CA LEU A 701 3.37 -32.18 -2.43
C LEU A 701 2.82 -33.10 -3.52
N PHE A 702 1.51 -33.25 -3.61
CA PHE A 702 0.89 -34.07 -4.66
C PHE A 702 1.11 -33.50 -6.06
N LEU A 703 1.20 -32.17 -6.18
CA LEU A 703 1.59 -31.54 -7.43
C LEU A 703 3.02 -31.93 -7.87
N MET A 704 3.96 -32.11 -6.93
CA MET A 704 5.30 -32.64 -7.25
C MET A 704 5.24 -34.08 -7.78
N TYR A 705 4.35 -34.93 -7.24
CA TYR A 705 4.15 -36.29 -7.76
C TYR A 705 3.52 -36.29 -9.15
N VAL A 706 2.54 -35.42 -9.38
CA VAL A 706 1.95 -35.21 -10.71
C VAL A 706 3.01 -34.74 -11.71
N GLN A 707 3.91 -33.83 -11.32
CA GLN A 707 5.03 -33.41 -12.15
C GLN A 707 5.87 -34.61 -12.62
N TRP A 708 6.21 -35.54 -11.72
CA TRP A 708 7.01 -36.72 -12.09
C TRP A 708 6.32 -37.59 -13.13
N GLN A 709 5.00 -37.70 -13.05
CA GLN A 709 4.24 -38.50 -14.01
C GLN A 709 4.08 -37.77 -15.35
N LEU A 710 3.93 -36.45 -15.33
CA LEU A 710 3.99 -35.63 -16.55
C LEU A 710 5.36 -35.72 -17.23
N VAL A 711 6.47 -35.69 -16.48
CA VAL A 711 7.84 -35.92 -16.99
C VAL A 711 7.92 -37.26 -17.70
N LYS A 712 7.48 -38.36 -17.06
CA LYS A 712 7.44 -39.70 -17.67
C LYS A 712 6.60 -39.77 -18.97
N LEU A 713 5.60 -38.90 -19.13
CA LEU A 713 4.76 -38.87 -20.34
C LEU A 713 5.43 -38.13 -21.50
N VAL A 714 6.21 -37.09 -21.22
CA VAL A 714 6.83 -36.25 -22.25
C VAL A 714 8.25 -36.68 -22.59
N ASP A 715 8.91 -37.42 -21.71
CA ASP A 715 10.21 -38.05 -21.97
C ASP A 715 10.12 -39.05 -23.12
N ASP A 716 10.93 -38.82 -24.14
CA ASP A 716 11.08 -39.75 -25.26
C ASP A 716 12.08 -40.84 -24.88
N LYS A 717 11.57 -42.06 -24.71
CA LYS A 717 12.39 -43.24 -24.35
C LYS A 717 13.35 -43.67 -25.46
N VAL A 718 13.18 -43.19 -26.69
CA VAL A 718 13.99 -43.57 -27.85
C VAL A 718 15.07 -42.53 -28.15
N SER A 719 14.74 -41.24 -28.16
CA SER A 719 15.73 -40.17 -28.41
C SER A 719 16.49 -39.71 -27.16
N GLY A 720 15.98 -40.01 -25.96
CA GLY A 720 16.58 -39.59 -24.69
C GLY A 720 16.46 -38.09 -24.40
N SER A 721 15.81 -37.31 -25.28
CA SER A 721 15.58 -35.87 -25.11
C SER A 721 14.09 -35.59 -24.84
N PRO A 722 13.74 -34.82 -23.80
CA PRO A 722 12.35 -34.54 -23.47
C PRO A 722 11.64 -33.80 -24.61
N ARG A 723 10.35 -34.12 -24.82
CA ARG A 723 9.53 -33.45 -25.85
C ARG A 723 8.91 -32.13 -25.38
N VAL A 724 8.77 -31.97 -24.07
CA VAL A 724 8.33 -30.75 -23.38
C VAL A 724 9.08 -30.71 -22.05
N TYR A 725 9.60 -29.54 -21.65
CA TYR A 725 10.17 -29.38 -20.32
C TYR A 725 9.05 -29.15 -19.30
N VAL A 726 8.86 -30.07 -18.36
CA VAL A 726 7.96 -29.88 -17.21
C VAL A 726 8.75 -29.43 -15.98
N ILE A 727 8.38 -28.27 -15.42
CA ILE A 727 9.03 -27.67 -14.25
C ILE A 727 7.99 -27.27 -13.20
N VAL A 728 8.34 -27.38 -11.92
CA VAL A 728 7.56 -26.77 -10.84
C VAL A 728 8.33 -25.56 -10.29
N VAL A 729 7.68 -24.41 -10.21
CA VAL A 729 8.24 -23.18 -9.62
C VAL A 729 7.57 -22.83 -8.30
N GLY A 730 8.34 -22.31 -7.35
CA GLY A 730 7.83 -21.77 -6.10
C GLY A 730 8.25 -20.31 -5.94
N PRO A 731 7.37 -19.31 -6.13
CA PRO A 731 7.76 -17.89 -6.09
C PRO A 731 8.26 -17.45 -4.69
N GLY A 732 8.00 -18.28 -3.68
CA GLY A 732 8.32 -18.04 -2.29
C GLY A 732 7.17 -17.30 -1.61
N PRO A 733 7.39 -16.83 -0.37
CA PRO A 733 6.45 -15.95 0.30
C PRO A 733 6.32 -14.68 -0.55
N THR A 734 5.13 -14.41 -1.09
CA THR A 734 4.84 -13.28 -1.97
C THR A 734 3.48 -12.67 -1.65
N GLN A 735 3.39 -11.35 -1.73
CA GLN A 735 2.11 -10.64 -1.71
C GLN A 735 1.26 -11.07 -2.91
N SER A 736 0.17 -11.79 -2.67
CA SER A 736 -0.70 -12.33 -3.72
C SER A 736 -2.12 -12.57 -3.23
N GLY A 737 -3.06 -12.72 -4.18
CA GLY A 737 -4.46 -13.04 -3.89
C GLY A 737 -4.71 -14.46 -3.36
N LEU A 738 -3.67 -15.28 -3.16
CA LEU A 738 -3.76 -16.68 -2.72
C LEU A 738 -4.43 -16.83 -1.34
N GLY A 739 -4.30 -15.83 -0.47
CA GLY A 739 -4.83 -15.84 0.89
C GLY A 739 -6.18 -15.14 1.08
N ARG A 740 -6.93 -14.90 0.00
CA ARG A 740 -8.22 -14.18 0.05
C ARG A 740 -9.21 -14.82 1.03
N ASP A 741 -9.29 -16.16 1.04
CA ASP A 741 -10.16 -16.90 1.96
C ASP A 741 -9.70 -16.80 3.41
N PHE A 742 -8.40 -16.63 3.67
CA PHE A 742 -7.89 -16.33 5.01
C PHE A 742 -8.34 -14.96 5.48
N GLN A 743 -8.37 -13.97 4.59
CA GLN A 743 -8.79 -12.61 4.94
C GLN A 743 -10.30 -12.55 5.26
N GLU A 744 -11.12 -13.34 4.57
CA GLU A 744 -12.58 -13.30 4.69
C GLU A 744 -13.15 -14.25 5.76
N GLN A 745 -12.56 -15.45 5.98
CA GLN A 745 -13.19 -16.53 6.75
C GLN A 745 -12.39 -17.08 7.95
N SER A 746 -11.24 -16.47 8.32
CA SER A 746 -10.39 -16.96 9.41
C SER A 746 -10.45 -16.13 10.70
N SER A 747 -9.97 -16.72 11.81
CA SER A 747 -9.89 -16.03 13.10
C SER A 747 -8.95 -14.83 13.02
N LEU A 748 -9.21 -13.81 13.84
CA LEU A 748 -8.46 -12.56 13.87
C LEU A 748 -6.92 -12.77 13.93
N GLY A 749 -6.46 -13.75 14.71
CA GLY A 749 -5.03 -14.06 14.84
C GLY A 749 -4.40 -14.62 13.55
N VAL A 750 -5.15 -15.44 12.81
CA VAL A 750 -4.69 -15.99 11.52
C VAL A 750 -4.64 -14.88 10.46
N ARG A 751 -5.62 -13.97 10.43
CA ARG A 751 -5.59 -12.79 9.53
C ARG A 751 -4.41 -11.87 9.79
N VAL A 752 -4.13 -11.58 11.06
CA VAL A 752 -2.98 -10.77 11.48
C VAL A 752 -1.66 -11.45 11.11
N ALA A 753 -1.53 -12.76 11.34
CA ALA A 753 -0.33 -13.51 10.98
C ALA A 753 -0.09 -13.50 9.46
N VAL A 754 -1.14 -13.72 8.65
CA VAL A 754 -1.05 -13.69 7.18
C VAL A 754 -0.69 -12.28 6.67
N HIS A 755 -1.29 -11.23 7.22
CA HIS A 755 -1.00 -9.85 6.85
C HIS A 755 0.39 -9.37 7.31
N THR A 756 0.84 -9.79 8.50
CA THR A 756 2.19 -9.50 9.01
C THR A 756 3.25 -10.24 8.20
N MET A 757 2.97 -11.49 7.82
CA MET A 757 3.83 -12.25 6.92
C MET A 757 3.94 -11.54 5.57
N ASN A 758 2.84 -10.96 5.05
CA ASN A 758 2.84 -10.19 3.80
C ASN A 758 3.74 -8.94 3.80
N LEU A 759 4.11 -8.39 4.96
CA LEU A 759 5.07 -7.29 5.07
C LEU A 759 6.53 -7.76 4.97
N LEU A 760 6.78 -9.05 5.21
CA LEU A 760 8.11 -9.69 5.16
C LEU A 760 8.28 -10.57 3.91
N THR A 761 7.26 -10.63 3.05
CA THR A 761 7.25 -11.39 1.80
C THR A 761 7.66 -10.52 0.61
N LYS A 762 8.06 -11.15 -0.49
CA LYS A 762 8.33 -10.47 -1.76
C LYS A 762 7.09 -9.74 -2.27
N THR A 763 7.27 -8.64 -2.99
CA THR A 763 6.17 -8.01 -3.75
C THR A 763 5.67 -8.97 -4.84
N ALA A 764 4.46 -8.72 -5.36
CA ALA A 764 3.94 -9.46 -6.52
C ALA A 764 4.89 -9.36 -7.73
N GLU A 765 5.48 -8.19 -7.97
CA GLU A 765 6.47 -7.97 -9.03
C GLU A 765 7.68 -8.90 -8.86
N GLN A 766 8.27 -8.91 -7.66
CA GLN A 766 9.44 -9.74 -7.34
C GLN A 766 9.13 -11.23 -7.41
N GLY A 767 7.95 -11.64 -6.95
CA GLY A 767 7.49 -13.03 -7.06
C GLY A 767 7.37 -13.50 -8.50
N ALA A 768 6.78 -12.66 -9.36
CA ALA A 768 6.55 -12.96 -10.78
C ALA A 768 7.85 -13.15 -11.58
N ARG A 769 9.00 -12.62 -11.12
CA ARG A 769 10.31 -12.89 -11.73
C ARG A 769 10.65 -14.38 -11.73
N THR A 770 10.20 -15.10 -10.71
CA THR A 770 10.47 -16.54 -10.57
C THR A 770 9.84 -17.33 -11.71
N TYR A 771 8.65 -16.93 -12.18
CA TYR A 771 7.98 -17.62 -13.29
C TYR A 771 8.77 -17.45 -14.59
N LEU A 772 9.16 -16.22 -14.93
CA LEU A 772 9.99 -15.99 -16.12
C LEU A 772 11.33 -16.73 -16.03
N SER A 773 12.01 -16.69 -14.88
CA SER A 773 13.29 -17.39 -14.69
C SER A 773 13.17 -18.90 -14.79
N GLY A 774 12.05 -19.48 -14.32
CA GLY A 774 11.80 -20.93 -14.37
C GLY A 774 11.64 -21.43 -15.81
N LEU A 775 10.85 -20.73 -16.62
CA LEU A 775 10.69 -21.01 -18.05
C LEU A 775 12.01 -20.98 -18.82
N MET A 776 12.97 -20.14 -18.41
CA MET A 776 14.24 -19.94 -19.12
C MET A 776 15.32 -20.97 -18.76
N LEU A 777 15.06 -21.91 -17.83
CA LEU A 777 16.04 -22.95 -17.48
C LEU A 777 16.25 -24.00 -18.56
N GLY A 778 15.26 -24.20 -19.44
CA GLY A 778 15.26 -25.27 -20.42
C GLY A 778 15.43 -26.65 -19.77
N GLU A 779 16.34 -27.46 -20.31
CA GLU A 779 16.62 -28.82 -19.83
C GLU A 779 16.98 -28.89 -18.35
N LYS A 780 17.69 -27.89 -17.83
CA LYS A 780 18.07 -27.84 -16.40
C LYS A 780 16.87 -27.75 -15.46
N GLY A 781 15.73 -27.25 -15.95
CA GLY A 781 14.50 -27.16 -15.19
C GLY A 781 13.65 -28.42 -15.24
N HIS A 782 13.95 -29.36 -16.14
CA HIS A 782 13.11 -30.53 -16.37
C HIS A 782 13.07 -31.46 -15.15
N GLY A 783 11.87 -31.73 -14.64
CA GLY A 783 11.66 -32.54 -13.44
C GLY A 783 12.15 -31.89 -12.15
N GLN A 784 12.57 -30.62 -12.17
CA GLN A 784 13.12 -29.91 -11.02
C GLN A 784 12.07 -29.03 -10.32
N PHE A 785 12.41 -28.63 -9.09
CA PHE A 785 11.71 -27.59 -8.33
C PHE A 785 12.56 -26.32 -8.28
N TRP A 786 12.12 -25.25 -8.94
CA TRP A 786 12.83 -23.98 -9.00
C TRP A 786 12.28 -22.97 -8.01
N GLN A 787 13.15 -22.47 -7.13
CA GLN A 787 12.78 -21.49 -6.12
C GLN A 787 14.05 -20.78 -5.59
N TRP A 788 13.94 -19.47 -5.34
CA TRP A 788 15.07 -18.62 -4.90
C TRP A 788 16.23 -18.59 -5.92
N ASP A 789 15.89 -18.52 -7.21
CA ASP A 789 16.85 -18.55 -8.32
C ASP A 789 17.83 -19.74 -8.26
N SER A 790 17.34 -20.87 -7.73
CA SER A 790 18.09 -22.11 -7.60
C SER A 790 17.19 -23.34 -7.73
N VAL A 791 17.77 -24.45 -8.21
CA VAL A 791 17.12 -25.76 -8.14
C VAL A 791 17.18 -26.21 -6.69
N ASN A 792 16.00 -26.34 -6.07
CA ASN A 792 15.87 -26.60 -4.64
C ASN A 792 15.45 -28.06 -4.41
N ARG A 793 15.81 -28.61 -3.25
CA ARG A 793 15.52 -30.02 -2.92
C ARG A 793 14.00 -30.19 -2.74
N PRO A 794 13.39 -31.27 -3.27
CA PRO A 794 11.99 -31.53 -3.00
C PRO A 794 11.78 -31.96 -1.54
N ALA A 795 10.52 -32.12 -1.13
CA ALA A 795 10.19 -32.62 0.21
C ALA A 795 10.85 -33.97 0.51
N LYS A 796 11.10 -34.27 1.78
CA LYS A 796 11.64 -35.58 2.22
C LYS A 796 10.82 -36.77 1.67
N TRP A 797 9.51 -36.59 1.51
CA TRP A 797 8.58 -37.59 0.97
C TRP A 797 8.77 -37.87 -0.52
N CYS A 798 9.46 -36.98 -1.24
CA CYS A 798 9.90 -37.16 -2.62
C CYS A 798 11.28 -37.80 -2.71
N SER A 799 11.89 -38.19 -1.59
CA SER A 799 13.21 -38.83 -1.57
C SER A 799 13.24 -40.11 -0.74
N ASP A 800 12.10 -40.52 -0.18
CA ASP A 800 11.98 -41.78 0.55
C ASP A 800 11.68 -42.96 -0.38
N PRO A 801 11.89 -44.22 0.06
CA PRO A 801 11.70 -45.40 -0.79
C PRO A 801 10.27 -45.58 -1.33
N ASN A 802 9.27 -45.00 -0.68
CA ASN A 802 7.86 -45.14 -1.05
C ASN A 802 7.39 -44.03 -2.01
N ALA A 803 8.23 -43.02 -2.28
CA ALA A 803 7.89 -41.85 -3.10
C ALA A 803 7.35 -42.23 -4.49
N ILE A 804 7.97 -43.21 -5.16
CA ILE A 804 7.56 -43.66 -6.50
C ILE A 804 6.16 -44.26 -6.45
N MET A 805 5.93 -45.22 -5.54
CA MET A 805 4.64 -45.87 -5.35
C MET A 805 3.54 -44.86 -5.03
N ARG A 806 3.80 -43.91 -4.11
CA ARG A 806 2.84 -42.84 -3.78
C ARG A 806 2.54 -41.96 -4.99
N SER A 807 3.55 -41.64 -5.79
CA SER A 807 3.36 -40.80 -6.97
C SER A 807 2.45 -41.47 -8.01
N GLU A 808 2.61 -42.78 -8.22
CA GLU A 808 1.78 -43.57 -9.14
C GLU A 808 0.35 -43.69 -8.63
N ARG A 809 0.17 -43.84 -7.32
CA ARG A 809 -1.16 -43.89 -6.70
C ARG A 809 -1.88 -42.55 -6.76
N VAL A 810 -1.22 -41.44 -6.42
CA VAL A 810 -1.80 -40.09 -6.55
C VAL A 810 -2.25 -39.84 -7.98
N TRP A 811 -1.42 -40.21 -8.95
CA TRP A 811 -1.74 -40.09 -10.37
C TRP A 811 -2.92 -40.96 -10.79
N ALA A 812 -2.94 -42.23 -10.39
CA ALA A 812 -4.06 -43.13 -10.67
C ALA A 812 -5.37 -42.62 -10.07
N SER A 813 -5.36 -42.14 -8.82
CA SER A 813 -6.55 -41.55 -8.17
C SER A 813 -7.04 -40.30 -8.90
N VAL A 814 -6.13 -39.40 -9.32
CA VAL A 814 -6.50 -38.20 -10.09
C VAL A 814 -7.06 -38.57 -11.46
N LEU A 815 -6.45 -39.53 -12.18
CA LEU A 815 -6.96 -39.96 -13.48
C LEU A 815 -8.30 -40.67 -13.38
N ALA A 816 -8.50 -41.56 -12.39
CA ALA A 816 -9.77 -42.23 -12.18
C ALA A 816 -10.90 -41.23 -11.86
N ALA A 817 -10.60 -40.20 -11.08
CA ALA A 817 -11.54 -39.11 -10.81
C ALA A 817 -11.88 -38.31 -12.06
N LEU A 818 -10.88 -37.97 -12.87
CA LEU A 818 -11.10 -37.28 -14.14
C LEU A 818 -11.85 -38.16 -15.14
N GLU A 819 -11.53 -39.44 -15.28
CA GLU A 819 -12.22 -40.37 -16.20
C GLU A 819 -13.69 -40.56 -15.83
N LYS A 820 -14.01 -40.54 -14.53
CA LYS A 820 -15.39 -40.62 -14.04
C LYS A 820 -16.22 -39.40 -14.49
N ASP A 821 -15.69 -38.19 -14.31
CA ASP A 821 -16.43 -36.95 -14.59
C ASP A 821 -16.27 -36.49 -16.06
N LEU A 822 -15.19 -36.91 -16.72
CA LEU A 822 -14.80 -36.60 -18.11
C LEU A 822 -14.27 -37.88 -18.81
N PRO A 823 -15.16 -38.74 -19.34
CA PRO A 823 -14.78 -39.98 -20.00
C PRO A 823 -13.87 -39.76 -21.22
N GLY A 824 -12.74 -40.48 -21.29
CA GLY A 824 -11.74 -40.35 -22.35
C GLY A 824 -10.43 -39.68 -21.95
N THR A 825 -10.28 -39.29 -20.68
CA THR A 825 -9.04 -38.76 -20.10
C THR A 825 -7.92 -39.79 -20.13
N GLU A 826 -8.19 -41.06 -19.80
CA GLU A 826 -7.20 -42.14 -19.88
C GLU A 826 -6.75 -42.38 -21.33
N ARG A 827 -7.69 -42.32 -22.28
CA ARG A 827 -7.39 -42.40 -23.71
C ARG A 827 -6.54 -41.22 -24.18
N LEU A 828 -6.69 -40.03 -23.61
CA LEU A 828 -5.82 -38.89 -23.89
C LEU A 828 -4.40 -39.13 -23.38
N VAL A 829 -4.24 -39.61 -22.14
CA VAL A 829 -2.92 -39.96 -21.56
C VAL A 829 -2.21 -41.01 -22.40
N GLN A 830 -2.94 -42.05 -22.84
CA GLN A 830 -2.37 -43.10 -23.69
C GLN A 830 -1.93 -42.54 -25.05
N ARG A 831 -2.73 -41.67 -25.69
CA ARG A 831 -2.34 -40.99 -26.94
C ARG A 831 -1.07 -40.16 -26.80
N ILE A 832 -0.95 -39.39 -25.71
CA ILE A 832 0.24 -38.60 -25.38
C ILE A 832 1.48 -39.51 -25.26
N ARG A 833 1.33 -40.63 -24.55
CA ARG A 833 2.38 -41.62 -24.33
C ARG A 833 2.83 -42.28 -25.64
N ASP A 834 1.88 -42.63 -26.49
CA ASP A 834 2.15 -43.27 -27.78
C ASP A 834 2.69 -42.28 -28.83
N GLY A 835 2.79 -40.99 -28.48
CA GLY A 835 3.24 -39.94 -29.40
C GLY A 835 2.26 -39.67 -30.54
N VAL A 836 1.00 -40.09 -30.39
CA VAL A 836 -0.06 -39.87 -31.36
C VAL A 836 -0.63 -38.47 -31.13
N LEU A 837 -0.02 -37.49 -31.78
CA LEU A 837 -0.52 -36.11 -31.90
C LEU A 837 -1.61 -36.10 -32.96
N ALA A 838 -2.86 -36.41 -32.59
CA ALA A 838 -3.95 -36.45 -33.57
C ALA A 838 -4.32 -35.03 -34.05
N HIS A 839 -4.59 -34.95 -35.35
CA HIS A 839 -5.22 -33.84 -36.08
C HIS A 839 -6.52 -33.36 -35.45
#